data_AF-A0A972Y167-F1
#
_entry.id   AF-A0A972Y167-F1
#
_cell.length_a   1.000
_cell.length_b   1.000
_cell.length_c   1.000
_cell.angle_alpha   90.00
_cell.angle_beta   90.00
_cell.angle_gamma   90.00
#
_symmetry.space_group_name_H-M   'P 1'
#
loop_
_entity.id
_entity.type
_entity.pdbx_description
1 polymer ?
#
loop_
_entity_poly.entity_id
_entity_poly.type
_entity_poly.pdbx_seq_one_letter_code
_entity_poly.pdbx_strand_id
1 'polypeptide(L)'
;DGPYEEFKAIIEKLGETPIPKYIKREVEPEDAERYQTVYAKNEGAVAVLIVNNVAGDIPMGGGDAAITIPAYSLNQADGDPIVASLLAGATINATFNAPTAGFVNIDGDFDNGIIAHEYGHGIHIRTHVNGNTVNCSTGYSESLSEGWGDYIGKILQLSNVDNGIYISGTGTFAIGEPINGPGIRPAPYSGDIANNPMTYQTLRADAGNATYTIPHGVGSVLAGIFWDLTWDMIAVHGFEPDLYNHTSTAGNVQTLHILIESLKVTACRPGFVTTRDAILQADVNLYGGANECIIWSAFARRGVGANANEGSVFSTSDGAHDFSMPNGLGCNPDYLLTIGGPTDDCEGASLDYEIVFNAQNGWNTNVGFAVSGLPGGANATFSPTTISDTGLVTMTVTGLTAGDHAITVTPGGDTSKDLVLNVHVQENNPDLTDGDTRYREDGGSFTNFNDGATLVVNDGSSLDLRLPASSFDGTLLWTAPDGSNYTTNTVSFASILDGDNAVEGAWTVVPTFTLDCPGASGNQVINFTIDIQAAIRVTPQVYIEGSAINPNPAEPTLMRDDLRVAGLIPTTSPYGDALTVDPSVFTTTGADAIVDWVWVEVRDGADNTNILGSSSALLQRDGDVVSTNGTSPLIFNLPGNNYFVTVNHRNHLGIMSANSVALSRLNSDLNLINDANDILGGAISVVSLNGNFVLPGGDFDENAQVQTSDINGVYPLLGGFGYNNADMDMNGQYQNTDLNIINYKNVGRGQQY
;
A
#
# COMPACT_ATOMS: atom_id res chain seq x y z
N ASP A 1 -73.78 5.19 -0.74
CA ASP A 1 -72.61 5.15 0.15
C ASP A 1 -73.00 4.39 1.40
N GLY A 2 -72.77 3.07 1.42
CA GLY A 2 -73.05 2.22 2.58
C GLY A 2 -71.98 2.39 3.67
N PRO A 3 -72.21 1.86 4.89
CA PRO A 3 -71.21 1.84 5.94
C PRO A 3 -69.94 1.12 5.47
N TYR A 4 -68.76 1.59 5.89
CA TYR A 4 -67.47 0.99 5.56
C TYR A 4 -67.44 -0.52 5.86
N GLU A 5 -68.08 -0.95 6.95
CA GLU A 5 -68.21 -2.35 7.35
C GLU A 5 -68.98 -3.21 6.34
N GLU A 6 -70.01 -2.64 5.69
CA GLU A 6 -70.81 -3.38 4.70
C GLU A 6 -70.07 -3.51 3.37
N PHE A 7 -69.27 -2.50 3.01
CA PHE A 7 -68.34 -2.55 1.88
C PHE A 7 -67.20 -3.55 2.15
N LYS A 8 -66.63 -3.53 3.36
CA LYS A 8 -65.55 -4.44 3.78
C LYS A 8 -66.01 -5.89 3.80
N ALA A 9 -67.18 -6.19 4.38
CA ALA A 9 -67.75 -7.53 4.37
C ALA A 9 -68.03 -8.07 2.96
N ILE A 10 -68.32 -7.19 1.99
CA ILE A 10 -68.48 -7.57 0.58
C ILE A 10 -67.13 -7.87 -0.08
N ILE A 11 -66.09 -7.07 0.20
CA ILE A 11 -64.72 -7.30 -0.28
C ILE A 11 -64.14 -8.60 0.31
N GLU A 12 -64.28 -8.83 1.61
CA GLU A 12 -63.85 -10.06 2.30
C GLU A 12 -64.58 -11.31 1.76
N LYS A 13 -65.85 -11.18 1.39
CA LYS A 13 -66.62 -12.26 0.76
C LYS A 13 -66.19 -12.56 -0.68
N LEU A 14 -65.55 -11.61 -1.35
CA LEU A 14 -65.14 -11.70 -2.76
C LEU A 14 -63.63 -11.95 -2.94
N GLY A 15 -62.81 -11.71 -1.91
CA GLY A 15 -61.36 -11.91 -1.90
C GLY A 15 -60.93 -13.22 -1.23
N GLU A 16 -59.71 -13.66 -1.53
CA GLU A 16 -59.07 -14.81 -0.88
C GLU A 16 -58.04 -14.34 0.14
N THR A 17 -57.87 -15.06 1.26
CA THR A 17 -56.83 -14.76 2.26
C THR A 17 -55.44 -14.81 1.60
N PRO A 18 -54.65 -13.74 1.64
CA PRO A 18 -53.33 -13.74 1.04
C PRO A 18 -52.38 -14.62 1.87
N ILE A 19 -51.80 -15.62 1.21
CA ILE A 19 -50.75 -16.48 1.76
C ILE A 19 -49.38 -16.08 1.19
N PRO A 20 -48.27 -16.36 1.89
CA PRO A 20 -46.93 -16.13 1.38
C PRO A 20 -46.71 -16.73 -0.01
N LYS A 21 -46.02 -16.00 -0.90
CA LYS A 21 -45.89 -16.35 -2.33
C LYS A 21 -45.19 -17.68 -2.61
N TYR A 22 -44.48 -18.23 -1.63
CA TYR A 22 -43.83 -19.54 -1.74
C TYR A 22 -44.79 -20.72 -1.51
N ILE A 23 -45.98 -20.48 -0.93
CA ILE A 23 -47.01 -21.51 -0.76
C ILE A 23 -47.82 -21.60 -2.05
N LYS A 24 -47.74 -22.77 -2.70
CA LYS A 24 -48.36 -23.01 -4.02
C LYS A 24 -49.67 -23.80 -3.96
N ARG A 25 -50.23 -24.00 -2.77
CA ARG A 25 -51.54 -24.65 -2.57
C ARG A 25 -52.64 -23.59 -2.50
N GLU A 26 -53.89 -24.03 -2.71
CA GLU A 26 -55.06 -23.18 -2.47
C GLU A 26 -55.18 -22.81 -0.98
N VAL A 27 -55.83 -21.67 -0.74
CA VAL A 27 -56.09 -21.14 0.59
C VAL A 27 -57.06 -22.06 1.32
N GLU A 28 -56.67 -22.48 2.52
CA GLU A 28 -57.51 -23.24 3.43
C GLU A 28 -58.09 -22.32 4.52
N PRO A 29 -59.24 -22.67 5.14
CA PRO A 29 -59.86 -21.84 6.18
C PRO A 29 -58.90 -21.47 7.33
N GLU A 30 -57.97 -22.37 7.68
CA GLU A 30 -56.98 -22.18 8.75
C GLU A 30 -55.90 -21.13 8.40
N ASP A 31 -55.74 -20.74 7.12
CA ASP A 31 -54.73 -19.76 6.71
C ASP A 31 -55.05 -18.35 7.19
N ALA A 32 -56.33 -18.03 7.40
CA ALA A 32 -56.75 -16.77 8.00
C ALA A 32 -56.25 -16.63 9.45
N GLU A 33 -56.10 -17.75 10.16
CA GLU A 33 -55.54 -17.77 11.51
C GLU A 33 -54.01 -17.83 11.50
N ARG A 34 -53.40 -18.52 10.53
CA ARG A 34 -51.94 -18.74 10.47
C ARG A 34 -51.15 -17.55 9.92
N TYR A 35 -51.74 -16.72 9.05
CA TYR A 35 -51.03 -15.65 8.32
C TYR A 35 -51.60 -14.25 8.61
N GLN A 36 -52.00 -14.01 9.86
CA GLN A 36 -52.64 -12.75 10.28
C GLN A 36 -51.84 -11.49 9.94
N THR A 37 -50.51 -11.53 10.02
CA THR A 37 -49.66 -10.36 9.69
C THR A 37 -49.64 -10.07 8.19
N VAL A 38 -49.69 -11.10 7.33
CA VAL A 38 -49.78 -10.95 5.87
C VAL A 38 -51.16 -10.42 5.48
N TYR A 39 -52.20 -10.95 6.11
CA TYR A 39 -53.57 -10.47 5.95
C TYR A 39 -53.70 -8.99 6.37
N ALA A 40 -53.27 -8.66 7.59
CA ALA A 40 -53.32 -7.29 8.13
C ALA A 40 -52.57 -6.27 7.25
N LYS A 41 -51.40 -6.65 6.70
CA LYS A 41 -50.66 -5.80 5.75
C LYS A 41 -51.48 -5.48 4.49
N ASN A 42 -52.10 -6.49 3.88
CA ASN A 42 -52.88 -6.28 2.65
C ASN A 42 -54.17 -5.50 2.91
N GLU A 43 -54.74 -5.62 4.11
CA GLU A 43 -55.85 -4.79 4.59
C GLU A 43 -55.43 -3.34 4.94
N GLY A 44 -54.14 -3.01 4.84
CA GLY A 44 -53.62 -1.65 5.02
C GLY A 44 -53.23 -1.29 6.46
N ALA A 45 -53.07 -2.27 7.36
CA ALA A 45 -52.50 -2.03 8.68
C ALA A 45 -51.08 -1.46 8.56
N VAL A 46 -50.73 -0.50 9.42
CA VAL A 46 -49.38 0.09 9.48
C VAL A 46 -48.49 -0.58 10.53
N ALA A 47 -49.05 -1.41 11.41
CA ALA A 47 -48.38 -2.24 12.41
C ALA A 47 -49.34 -3.34 12.91
N VAL A 48 -48.82 -4.39 13.54
CA VAL A 48 -49.62 -5.43 14.22
C VAL A 48 -49.17 -5.57 15.68
N LEU A 49 -50.14 -5.66 16.59
CA LEU A 49 -49.94 -6.05 17.98
C LEU A 49 -50.46 -7.48 18.16
N ILE A 50 -49.62 -8.37 18.66
CA ILE A 50 -49.96 -9.78 18.88
C ILE A 50 -49.97 -10.02 20.38
N VAL A 51 -51.16 -10.31 20.92
CA VAL A 51 -51.36 -10.55 22.36
C VAL A 51 -51.18 -12.03 22.65
N ASN A 52 -50.24 -12.33 23.52
CA ASN A 52 -49.95 -13.68 23.95
C ASN A 52 -51.04 -14.22 24.90
N ASN A 53 -51.25 -15.54 24.91
CA ASN A 53 -52.24 -16.23 25.76
C ASN A 53 -51.65 -16.79 27.07
N VAL A 54 -50.37 -16.54 27.34
CA VAL A 54 -49.68 -16.88 28.59
C VAL A 54 -48.96 -15.66 29.18
N ALA A 55 -48.67 -15.70 30.48
CA ALA A 55 -47.91 -14.66 31.17
C ALA A 55 -46.42 -14.68 30.75
N GLY A 56 -45.85 -13.50 30.52
CA GLY A 56 -44.45 -13.31 30.09
C GLY A 56 -44.32 -12.81 28.64
N ASP A 57 -43.19 -12.16 28.35
CA ASP A 57 -42.87 -11.67 27.01
C ASP A 57 -42.37 -12.82 26.14
N ILE A 58 -43.01 -13.03 24.99
CA ILE A 58 -42.54 -13.99 23.97
C ILE A 58 -41.99 -13.20 22.79
N PRO A 59 -40.68 -13.28 22.50
CA PRO A 59 -40.12 -12.77 21.25
C PRO A 59 -40.75 -13.51 20.07
N MET A 60 -41.25 -12.77 19.09
CA MET A 60 -41.75 -13.37 17.85
C MET A 60 -40.87 -12.97 16.68
N GLY A 61 -40.38 -13.96 15.94
CA GLY A 61 -39.72 -13.76 14.65
C GLY A 61 -40.72 -13.76 13.50
N GLY A 62 -40.51 -12.91 12.50
CA GLY A 62 -41.21 -12.97 11.22
C GLY A 62 -40.33 -13.60 10.15
N GLY A 63 -40.80 -14.65 9.47
CA GLY A 63 -40.02 -15.40 8.48
C GLY A 63 -40.22 -14.98 7.01
N ASP A 64 -41.03 -13.96 6.72
CA ASP A 64 -41.28 -13.52 5.34
C ASP A 64 -40.85 -12.06 5.11
N ALA A 65 -39.79 -11.89 4.33
CA ALA A 65 -39.28 -10.58 3.89
C ALA A 65 -40.30 -9.74 3.10
N ALA A 66 -41.40 -10.34 2.62
CA ALA A 66 -42.50 -9.61 2.01
C ALA A 66 -43.41 -8.91 3.04
N ILE A 67 -43.28 -9.16 4.34
CA ILE A 67 -43.99 -8.43 5.40
C ILE A 67 -43.17 -7.18 5.74
N THR A 68 -43.75 -5.99 5.51
CA THR A 68 -43.05 -4.69 5.66
C THR A 68 -43.67 -3.81 6.74
N ILE A 69 -44.59 -4.36 7.54
CA ILE A 69 -45.22 -3.65 8.66
C ILE A 69 -44.64 -4.23 9.95
N PRO A 70 -44.28 -3.38 10.93
CA PRO A 70 -43.74 -3.86 12.20
C PRO A 70 -44.79 -4.68 12.96
N ALA A 71 -44.36 -5.78 13.55
CA ALA A 71 -45.18 -6.65 14.39
C ALA A 71 -44.57 -6.69 15.80
N TYR A 72 -45.39 -6.42 16.82
CA TYR A 72 -44.96 -6.41 18.22
C TYR A 72 -45.73 -7.46 19.00
N SER A 73 -45.02 -8.26 19.78
CA SER A 73 -45.60 -9.19 20.74
C SER A 73 -45.84 -8.46 22.07
N LEU A 74 -46.99 -8.70 22.69
CA LEU A 74 -47.35 -8.21 24.02
C LEU A 74 -47.67 -9.41 24.91
N ASN A 75 -47.18 -9.39 26.15
CA ASN A 75 -47.61 -10.35 27.15
C ASN A 75 -49.12 -10.24 27.43
N GLN A 76 -49.71 -11.30 27.98
CA GLN A 76 -51.14 -11.36 28.27
C GLN A 76 -51.62 -10.24 29.20
N ALA A 77 -50.82 -9.86 30.20
CA ALA A 77 -51.21 -8.88 31.21
C ALA A 77 -51.37 -7.46 30.63
N ASP A 78 -50.54 -7.10 29.66
CA ASP A 78 -50.59 -5.80 28.98
C ASP A 78 -51.55 -5.82 27.78
N GLY A 79 -51.70 -6.97 27.11
CA GLY A 79 -52.54 -7.12 25.93
C GLY A 79 -54.04 -7.23 26.23
N ASP A 80 -54.43 -7.97 27.28
CA ASP A 80 -55.85 -8.18 27.63
C ASP A 80 -56.62 -6.87 27.90
N PRO A 81 -56.07 -5.88 28.62
CA PRO A 81 -56.72 -4.57 28.81
C PRO A 81 -56.92 -3.79 27.49
N ILE A 82 -55.97 -3.91 26.56
CA ILE A 82 -56.05 -3.26 25.24
C ILE A 82 -57.16 -3.92 24.41
N VAL A 83 -57.19 -5.26 24.38
CA VAL A 83 -58.24 -6.04 23.69
C VAL A 83 -59.61 -5.72 24.27
N ALA A 84 -59.77 -5.72 25.59
CA ALA A 84 -61.04 -5.38 26.24
C ALA A 84 -61.52 -3.96 25.90
N SER A 85 -60.59 -3.00 25.83
CA SER A 85 -60.91 -1.61 25.47
C SER A 85 -61.35 -1.47 24.00
N LEU A 86 -60.69 -2.19 23.08
CA LEU A 86 -61.07 -2.25 21.67
C LEU A 86 -62.46 -2.88 21.48
N LEU A 87 -62.75 -4.00 22.18
CA LEU A 87 -64.06 -4.66 22.15
C LEU A 87 -65.18 -3.79 22.73
N ALA A 88 -64.85 -2.88 23.64
CA ALA A 88 -65.79 -1.88 24.17
C ALA A 88 -66.00 -0.68 23.20
N GLY A 89 -65.38 -0.69 22.02
CA GLY A 89 -65.51 0.36 21.00
C GLY A 89 -64.63 1.57 21.22
N ALA A 90 -63.62 1.51 22.11
CA ALA A 90 -62.69 2.59 22.33
C ALA A 90 -61.64 2.66 21.20
N THR A 91 -61.20 3.88 20.86
CA THR A 91 -60.05 4.09 19.98
C THR A 91 -58.76 4.09 20.80
N ILE A 92 -57.82 3.21 20.46
CA ILE A 92 -56.50 3.13 21.09
C ILE A 92 -55.47 3.81 20.19
N ASN A 93 -54.71 4.75 20.74
CA ASN A 93 -53.57 5.37 20.06
C ASN A 93 -52.27 4.76 20.57
N ALA A 94 -51.44 4.24 19.67
CA ALA A 94 -50.12 3.69 19.98
C ALA A 94 -49.04 4.47 19.22
N THR A 95 -47.85 4.59 19.81
CA THR A 95 -46.66 5.12 19.13
C THR A 95 -45.62 4.01 19.07
N PHE A 96 -45.17 3.70 17.86
CA PHE A 96 -44.18 2.68 17.60
C PHE A 96 -42.84 3.35 17.28
N ASN A 97 -41.78 2.99 18.00
CA ASN A 97 -40.44 3.36 17.60
C ASN A 97 -40.01 2.42 16.47
N ALA A 98 -39.82 2.96 15.26
CA ALA A 98 -39.18 2.21 14.20
C ALA A 98 -37.74 1.87 14.62
N PRO A 99 -37.26 0.62 14.48
CA PRO A 99 -35.87 0.31 14.77
C PRO A 99 -34.96 1.17 13.89
N THR A 100 -33.90 1.73 14.49
CA THR A 100 -32.94 2.63 13.83
C THR A 100 -32.10 1.92 12.76
N ALA A 101 -32.04 0.59 12.82
CA ALA A 101 -31.48 -0.27 11.79
C ALA A 101 -32.59 -0.82 10.90
N GLY A 102 -32.34 -0.93 9.60
CA GLY A 102 -33.25 -1.64 8.69
C GLY A 102 -33.55 -3.05 9.21
N PHE A 103 -34.73 -3.57 8.90
CA PHE A 103 -35.10 -4.95 9.25
C PHE A 103 -34.01 -5.91 8.76
N VAL A 104 -33.25 -6.49 9.69
CA VAL A 104 -32.35 -7.60 9.42
C VAL A 104 -33.21 -8.85 9.46
N ASN A 105 -33.12 -9.71 8.44
CA ASN A 105 -33.79 -11.00 8.48
C ASN A 105 -33.15 -11.84 9.62
N ILE A 106 -33.89 -12.00 10.71
CA ILE A 106 -33.48 -12.70 11.95
C ILE A 106 -34.16 -14.06 12.07
N ASP A 107 -34.47 -14.68 10.94
CA ASP A 107 -35.02 -16.03 10.88
C ASP A 107 -34.06 -17.01 11.57
N GLY A 108 -34.53 -17.61 12.68
CA GLY A 108 -33.74 -18.48 13.54
C GLY A 108 -33.21 -19.73 12.82
N ASP A 109 -33.79 -20.10 11.68
CA ASP A 109 -33.29 -21.21 10.86
C ASP A 109 -31.91 -20.93 10.24
N PHE A 110 -31.49 -19.66 10.18
CA PHE A 110 -30.13 -19.26 9.77
C PHE A 110 -29.14 -19.19 10.94
N ASP A 111 -29.61 -19.37 12.19
CA ASP A 111 -28.74 -19.54 13.35
C ASP A 111 -28.47 -21.04 13.56
N ASN A 112 -27.31 -21.49 13.09
CA ASN A 112 -26.89 -22.87 13.23
C ASN A 112 -26.88 -23.34 14.70
N GLY A 113 -26.68 -22.42 15.66
CA GLY A 113 -26.72 -22.71 17.08
C GLY A 113 -28.12 -23.10 17.55
N ILE A 114 -29.16 -22.45 17.03
CA ILE A 114 -30.56 -22.78 17.34
C ILE A 114 -30.91 -24.15 16.78
N ILE A 115 -30.63 -24.41 15.50
CA ILE A 115 -30.93 -25.71 14.87
C ILE A 115 -30.24 -26.86 15.61
N ALA A 116 -28.95 -26.68 15.93
CA ALA A 116 -28.18 -27.65 16.69
C ALA A 116 -28.69 -27.83 18.12
N HIS A 117 -29.15 -26.75 18.78
CA HIS A 117 -29.77 -26.82 20.11
C HIS A 117 -31.00 -27.71 20.11
N GLU A 118 -31.93 -27.46 19.19
CA GLU A 118 -33.17 -28.25 19.09
C GLU A 118 -32.88 -29.72 18.77
N TYR A 119 -31.86 -29.98 17.94
CA TYR A 119 -31.41 -31.35 17.67
C TYR A 119 -30.76 -31.99 18.92
N GLY A 120 -30.06 -31.19 19.73
CA GLY A 120 -29.45 -31.60 20.99
C GLY A 120 -30.47 -32.15 21.99
N HIS A 121 -31.68 -31.59 22.05
CA HIS A 121 -32.79 -32.19 22.81
C HIS A 121 -33.11 -33.61 22.33
N GLY A 122 -33.15 -33.83 21.02
CA GLY A 122 -33.37 -35.15 20.44
C GLY A 122 -32.31 -36.17 20.88
N ILE A 123 -31.04 -35.77 20.85
CA ILE A 123 -29.91 -36.58 21.33
C ILE A 123 -30.08 -36.91 22.82
N HIS A 124 -30.30 -35.89 23.65
CA HIS A 124 -30.43 -36.03 25.10
C HIS A 124 -31.60 -36.94 25.50
N ILE A 125 -32.79 -36.72 24.93
CA ILE A 125 -34.02 -37.45 25.25
C ILE A 125 -33.93 -38.91 24.81
N ARG A 126 -33.39 -39.19 23.62
CA ARG A 126 -33.36 -40.55 23.06
C ARG A 126 -32.25 -41.42 23.63
N THR A 127 -31.10 -40.83 23.96
CA THR A 127 -29.89 -41.57 24.33
C THR A 127 -29.86 -41.92 25.82
N HIS A 128 -30.62 -41.19 26.65
CA HIS A 128 -30.76 -41.50 28.06
C HIS A 128 -31.23 -42.94 28.30
N VAL A 129 -30.79 -43.54 29.41
CA VAL A 129 -31.28 -44.84 29.86
C VAL A 129 -32.81 -44.80 29.98
N ASN A 130 -33.50 -45.68 29.25
CA ASN A 130 -34.97 -45.72 29.10
C ASN A 130 -35.62 -44.54 28.34
N GLY A 131 -34.85 -43.79 27.54
CA GLY A 131 -35.33 -42.63 26.76
C GLY A 131 -36.47 -42.91 25.77
N ASN A 132 -36.70 -44.19 25.43
CA ASN A 132 -37.77 -44.62 24.52
C ASN A 132 -39.04 -45.13 25.24
N THR A 133 -39.08 -45.11 26.58
CA THR A 133 -40.17 -45.74 27.37
C THR A 133 -40.70 -44.91 28.54
N VAL A 134 -39.96 -43.93 29.06
CA VAL A 134 -40.39 -43.05 30.17
C VAL A 134 -39.87 -41.61 29.99
N ASN A 135 -40.68 -40.62 30.36
CA ASN A 135 -40.33 -39.20 30.29
C ASN A 135 -39.29 -38.82 31.37
N CYS A 136 -38.01 -39.07 31.08
CA CYS A 136 -36.87 -38.88 31.97
C CYS A 136 -36.21 -37.50 31.87
N SER A 137 -36.62 -36.69 30.90
CA SER A 137 -35.94 -35.45 30.53
C SER A 137 -36.76 -34.19 30.80
N THR A 138 -37.99 -34.33 31.32
CA THR A 138 -38.88 -33.18 31.63
C THR A 138 -39.66 -33.42 32.93
N GLY A 139 -40.26 -32.36 33.47
CA GLY A 139 -41.17 -32.42 34.62
C GLY A 139 -40.51 -32.44 36.00
N TYR A 140 -39.27 -31.96 36.10
CA TYR A 140 -38.54 -31.75 37.35
C TYR A 140 -37.74 -30.45 37.28
N SER A 141 -37.33 -29.91 38.43
CA SER A 141 -36.83 -28.53 38.55
C SER A 141 -35.36 -28.41 38.17
N GLU A 142 -34.54 -29.42 38.47
CA GLU A 142 -33.14 -29.53 38.00
C GLU A 142 -33.06 -30.07 36.56
N SER A 143 -33.98 -29.68 35.67
CA SER A 143 -34.02 -30.19 34.29
C SER A 143 -32.82 -29.72 33.46
N LEU A 144 -32.00 -30.67 33.01
CA LEU A 144 -30.72 -30.42 32.35
C LEU A 144 -30.76 -30.43 30.81
N SER A 145 -31.92 -30.73 30.21
CA SER A 145 -32.06 -30.90 28.74
C SER A 145 -31.66 -29.66 27.92
N GLU A 146 -31.90 -28.47 28.46
CA GLU A 146 -31.50 -27.18 27.86
C GLU A 146 -29.99 -27.00 27.81
N GLY A 147 -29.27 -27.48 28.84
CA GLY A 147 -27.81 -27.44 28.87
C GLY A 147 -27.18 -28.32 27.81
N TRP A 148 -27.77 -29.50 27.55
CA TRP A 148 -27.35 -30.37 26.45
C TRP A 148 -27.61 -29.75 25.08
N GLY A 149 -28.77 -29.11 24.89
CA GLY A 149 -29.06 -28.35 23.67
C GLY A 149 -28.01 -27.27 23.44
N ASP A 150 -27.77 -26.42 24.44
CA ASP A 150 -26.80 -25.33 24.33
C ASP A 150 -25.39 -25.85 24.06
N TYR A 151 -24.96 -26.90 24.74
CA TYR A 151 -23.64 -27.50 24.49
C TYR A 151 -23.48 -28.01 23.06
N ILE A 152 -24.46 -28.74 22.53
CA ILE A 152 -24.42 -29.23 21.14
C ILE A 152 -24.42 -28.06 20.15
N GLY A 153 -25.22 -27.02 20.42
CA GLY A 153 -25.20 -25.78 19.65
C GLY A 153 -23.82 -25.12 19.65
N LYS A 154 -23.11 -25.16 20.77
CA LYS A 154 -21.81 -24.50 20.94
C LYS A 154 -20.65 -25.29 20.36
N ILE A 155 -20.54 -26.58 20.65
CA ILE A 155 -19.42 -27.43 20.21
C ILE A 155 -19.32 -27.50 18.68
N LEU A 156 -20.45 -27.45 17.97
CA LEU A 156 -20.51 -27.46 16.51
C LEU A 156 -20.05 -26.15 15.86
N GLN A 157 -19.96 -25.08 16.64
CA GLN A 157 -19.53 -23.76 16.18
C GLN A 157 -18.09 -23.42 16.59
N LEU A 158 -17.43 -24.29 17.37
CA LEU A 158 -16.05 -24.04 17.80
C LEU A 158 -15.08 -24.10 16.61
N SER A 159 -14.12 -23.20 16.62
CA SER A 159 -13.01 -23.10 15.68
C SER A 159 -11.67 -23.09 16.41
N ASN A 160 -10.58 -23.34 15.68
CA ASN A 160 -9.23 -23.36 16.25
C ASN A 160 -8.67 -21.96 16.59
N VAL A 161 -9.39 -20.89 16.22
CA VAL A 161 -9.04 -19.51 16.57
C VAL A 161 -9.79 -19.00 17.81
N ASP A 162 -10.76 -19.78 18.31
CA ASP A 162 -11.41 -19.48 19.57
C ASP A 162 -10.47 -19.79 20.74
N ASN A 163 -10.65 -19.08 21.85
CA ASN A 163 -9.80 -19.22 23.04
C ASN A 163 -10.56 -19.65 24.30
N GLY A 164 -11.88 -19.85 24.20
CA GLY A 164 -12.73 -20.24 25.34
C GLY A 164 -12.99 -19.15 26.38
N ILE A 165 -12.27 -18.03 26.33
CA ILE A 165 -12.39 -16.90 27.25
C ILE A 165 -13.34 -15.85 26.71
N TYR A 166 -13.35 -15.62 25.39
CA TYR A 166 -14.30 -14.70 24.79
C TYR A 166 -15.75 -15.12 25.02
N ILE A 167 -16.60 -14.11 25.18
CA ILE A 167 -18.03 -14.31 25.39
C ILE A 167 -18.67 -14.98 24.17
N SER A 168 -19.41 -16.04 24.43
CA SER A 168 -20.17 -16.78 23.43
C SER A 168 -21.65 -16.80 23.80
N GLY A 169 -22.40 -15.78 23.36
CA GLY A 169 -23.84 -15.67 23.57
C GLY A 169 -24.66 -16.68 22.77
N THR A 170 -25.81 -17.10 23.29
CA THR A 170 -26.74 -18.01 22.58
C THR A 170 -27.81 -17.21 21.85
N GLY A 171 -28.08 -17.53 20.58
CA GLY A 171 -29.17 -16.95 19.80
C GLY A 171 -28.97 -15.49 19.40
N THR A 172 -27.73 -14.98 19.40
CA THR A 172 -27.40 -13.57 19.13
C THR A 172 -27.92 -13.11 17.76
N PHE A 173 -27.81 -13.96 16.73
CA PHE A 173 -28.34 -13.65 15.39
C PHE A 173 -29.85 -13.47 15.40
N ALA A 174 -30.59 -14.40 16.04
CA ALA A 174 -32.06 -14.39 16.07
C ALA A 174 -32.66 -13.20 16.85
N ILE A 175 -31.86 -12.50 17.66
CA ILE A 175 -32.26 -11.27 18.35
C ILE A 175 -31.56 -10.00 17.82
N GLY A 176 -30.78 -10.12 16.75
CA GLY A 176 -30.11 -8.98 16.10
C GLY A 176 -28.92 -8.40 16.87
N GLU A 177 -28.25 -9.20 17.70
CA GLU A 177 -27.03 -8.82 18.41
C GLU A 177 -25.77 -9.07 17.56
N PRO A 178 -24.66 -8.35 17.82
CA PRO A 178 -23.37 -8.72 17.24
C PRO A 178 -22.92 -10.11 17.71
N ILE A 179 -21.92 -10.69 17.04
CA ILE A 179 -21.42 -12.05 17.35
C ILE A 179 -20.90 -12.19 18.79
N ASN A 180 -20.47 -11.09 19.41
CA ASN A 180 -20.02 -11.00 20.79
C ASN A 180 -21.13 -10.46 21.73
N GLY A 181 -22.40 -10.54 21.32
CA GLY A 181 -23.53 -10.19 22.18
C GLY A 181 -23.71 -11.18 23.34
N PRO A 182 -24.37 -10.76 24.44
CA PRO A 182 -24.64 -11.61 25.59
C PRO A 182 -25.61 -12.77 25.26
N GLY A 183 -26.50 -12.61 24.28
CA GLY A 183 -27.51 -13.60 23.92
C GLY A 183 -28.64 -13.74 24.95
N ILE A 184 -29.41 -14.83 24.84
CA ILE A 184 -30.68 -15.03 25.56
C ILE A 184 -30.57 -15.77 26.91
N ARG A 185 -29.37 -16.16 27.32
CA ARG A 185 -29.14 -16.92 28.58
C ARG A 185 -28.75 -15.97 29.72
N PRO A 186 -28.79 -16.40 31.00
CA PRO A 186 -28.49 -15.51 32.13
C PRO A 186 -27.08 -14.87 32.10
N ALA A 187 -26.12 -15.54 31.44
CA ALA A 187 -24.83 -14.99 31.07
C ALA A 187 -24.32 -15.69 29.79
N PRO A 188 -23.45 -15.05 28.98
CA PRO A 188 -22.80 -15.72 27.86
C PRO A 188 -21.86 -16.83 28.35
N TYR A 189 -21.59 -17.83 27.51
CA TYR A 189 -20.60 -18.85 27.85
C TYR A 189 -19.18 -18.31 27.70
N SER A 190 -18.35 -18.55 28.71
CA SER A 190 -16.95 -18.15 28.80
C SER A 190 -16.30 -18.95 29.94
N GLY A 191 -15.03 -19.31 29.76
CA GLY A 191 -14.18 -19.91 30.78
C GLY A 191 -13.66 -18.90 31.81
N ASP A 192 -13.78 -17.60 31.54
CA ASP A 192 -13.56 -16.55 32.52
C ASP A 192 -14.83 -16.36 33.36
N ILE A 193 -14.71 -16.63 34.66
CA ILE A 193 -15.80 -16.56 35.63
C ILE A 193 -16.38 -15.15 35.76
N ALA A 194 -15.62 -14.10 35.41
CA ALA A 194 -16.11 -12.72 35.39
C ALA A 194 -17.14 -12.50 34.29
N ASN A 195 -16.96 -13.16 33.13
CA ASN A 195 -17.87 -13.10 31.99
C ASN A 195 -19.05 -14.06 32.15
N ASN A 196 -18.81 -15.23 32.75
CA ASN A 196 -19.83 -16.22 33.06
C ASN A 196 -19.80 -16.56 34.56
N PRO A 197 -20.55 -15.86 35.42
CA PRO A 197 -20.57 -16.14 36.86
C PRO A 197 -21.50 -17.32 37.25
N MET A 198 -22.07 -18.05 36.29
CA MET A 198 -23.03 -19.12 36.58
C MET A 198 -22.33 -20.30 37.28
N THR A 199 -22.86 -20.70 38.43
CA THR A 199 -22.38 -21.84 39.22
C THR A 199 -23.57 -22.56 39.87
N TYR A 200 -23.36 -23.79 40.36
CA TYR A 200 -24.35 -24.49 41.15
C TYR A 200 -24.69 -23.73 42.46
N GLN A 201 -23.74 -22.96 42.99
CA GLN A 201 -23.99 -22.07 44.12
C GLN A 201 -24.97 -20.93 43.76
N THR A 202 -24.77 -20.26 42.63
CA THR A 202 -25.61 -19.12 42.24
C THR A 202 -27.01 -19.57 41.85
N LEU A 203 -27.14 -20.73 41.18
CA LEU A 203 -28.42 -21.38 40.92
C LEU A 203 -29.19 -21.65 42.22
N ARG A 204 -28.54 -22.31 43.19
CA ARG A 204 -29.18 -22.64 44.47
C ARG A 204 -29.57 -21.43 45.31
N ALA A 205 -28.80 -20.36 45.22
CA ALA A 205 -29.11 -19.10 45.92
C ALA A 205 -30.36 -18.41 45.34
N ASP A 206 -30.69 -18.66 44.07
CA ASP A 206 -31.91 -18.19 43.41
C ASP A 206 -33.08 -19.15 43.63
N ALA A 207 -33.50 -19.31 44.90
CA ALA A 207 -34.55 -20.26 45.28
C ALA A 207 -35.93 -20.00 44.62
N GLY A 208 -36.14 -18.81 44.04
CA GLY A 208 -37.33 -18.45 43.27
C GLY A 208 -37.20 -18.67 41.76
N ASN A 209 -36.03 -19.09 41.27
CA ASN A 209 -35.70 -19.24 39.85
C ASN A 209 -36.03 -17.99 39.02
N ALA A 210 -35.81 -16.80 39.60
CA ALA A 210 -36.10 -15.53 38.95
C ALA A 210 -35.03 -15.16 37.91
N THR A 211 -33.78 -15.54 38.16
CA THR A 211 -32.64 -15.37 37.24
C THR A 211 -32.41 -16.65 36.45
N TYR A 212 -32.35 -17.79 37.14
CA TYR A 212 -32.15 -19.10 36.54
C TYR A 212 -33.49 -19.80 36.34
N THR A 213 -34.21 -19.37 35.31
CA THR A 213 -35.55 -19.90 34.98
C THR A 213 -35.50 -21.38 34.64
N ILE A 214 -36.56 -22.12 34.98
CA ILE A 214 -36.66 -23.55 34.64
C ILE A 214 -37.38 -23.69 33.28
N PRO A 215 -36.84 -24.45 32.32
CA PRO A 215 -35.57 -25.19 32.39
C PRO A 215 -34.34 -24.40 31.91
N HIS A 216 -34.52 -23.30 31.17
CA HIS A 216 -33.45 -22.65 30.40
C HIS A 216 -32.25 -22.19 31.23
N GLY A 217 -32.48 -21.37 32.26
CA GLY A 217 -31.41 -20.86 33.12
C GLY A 217 -30.73 -21.96 33.95
N VAL A 218 -31.47 -22.99 34.35
CA VAL A 218 -30.90 -24.19 35.00
C VAL A 218 -29.96 -24.92 34.05
N GLY A 219 -30.40 -25.18 32.82
CA GLY A 219 -29.58 -25.80 31.79
C GLY A 219 -28.34 -24.99 31.44
N SER A 220 -28.43 -23.66 31.42
CA SER A 220 -27.27 -22.79 31.16
C SER A 220 -26.15 -22.95 32.18
N VAL A 221 -26.46 -23.26 33.45
CA VAL A 221 -25.43 -23.53 34.46
C VAL A 221 -24.65 -24.80 34.09
N LEU A 222 -25.34 -25.85 33.61
CA LEU A 222 -24.68 -27.09 33.17
C LEU A 222 -23.87 -26.88 31.89
N ALA A 223 -24.42 -26.17 30.91
CA ALA A 223 -23.70 -25.87 29.68
C ALA A 223 -22.43 -25.06 29.95
N GLY A 224 -22.43 -24.17 30.96
CA GLY A 224 -21.23 -23.50 31.44
C GLY A 224 -20.16 -24.46 31.98
N ILE A 225 -20.56 -25.53 32.68
CA ILE A 225 -19.64 -26.60 33.12
C ILE A 225 -19.07 -27.35 31.92
N PHE A 226 -19.92 -27.69 30.94
CA PHE A 226 -19.46 -28.38 29.73
C PHE A 226 -18.52 -27.52 28.90
N TRP A 227 -18.76 -26.21 28.84
CA TRP A 227 -17.84 -25.25 28.21
C TRP A 227 -16.46 -25.28 28.86
N ASP A 228 -16.39 -25.16 30.20
CA ASP A 228 -15.13 -25.26 30.94
C ASP A 228 -14.44 -26.60 30.70
N LEU A 229 -15.19 -27.71 30.77
CA LEU A 229 -14.65 -29.05 30.52
C LEU A 229 -14.05 -29.20 29.13
N THR A 230 -14.76 -28.73 28.09
CA THR A 230 -14.28 -28.78 26.72
C THR A 230 -12.98 -28.00 26.54
N TRP A 231 -12.90 -26.78 27.07
CA TRP A 231 -11.70 -25.96 26.95
C TRP A 231 -10.54 -26.47 27.79
N ASP A 232 -10.79 -27.00 28.99
CA ASP A 232 -9.78 -27.67 29.81
C ASP A 232 -9.23 -28.91 29.08
N MET A 233 -10.11 -29.70 28.44
CA MET A 233 -9.70 -30.84 27.61
C MET A 233 -8.92 -30.42 26.37
N ILE A 234 -9.31 -29.33 25.70
CA ILE A 234 -8.57 -28.77 24.55
C ILE A 234 -7.18 -28.28 24.98
N ALA A 235 -7.07 -27.64 26.15
CA ALA A 235 -5.79 -27.18 26.66
C ALA A 235 -4.81 -28.34 26.88
N VAL A 236 -5.30 -29.50 27.34
CA VAL A 236 -4.47 -30.69 27.58
C VAL A 236 -4.20 -31.50 26.31
N HIS A 237 -5.22 -31.71 25.48
CA HIS A 237 -5.17 -32.70 24.38
C HIS A 237 -5.15 -32.07 22.98
N GLY A 238 -5.21 -30.74 22.87
CA GLY A 238 -5.26 -30.01 21.61
C GLY A 238 -6.66 -29.93 20.99
N PHE A 239 -6.75 -29.30 19.81
CA PHE A 239 -7.99 -29.06 19.08
C PHE A 239 -7.99 -29.79 17.73
N GLU A 240 -9.11 -30.43 17.38
CA GLU A 240 -9.35 -31.04 16.07
C GLU A 240 -10.31 -30.15 15.25
N PRO A 241 -9.87 -29.56 14.13
CA PRO A 241 -10.74 -28.77 13.25
C PRO A 241 -11.85 -29.57 12.58
N ASP A 242 -11.62 -30.85 12.28
CA ASP A 242 -12.65 -31.71 11.69
C ASP A 242 -13.36 -32.54 12.77
N LEU A 243 -14.49 -32.04 13.27
CA LEU A 243 -15.28 -32.73 14.29
C LEU A 243 -15.80 -34.11 13.82
N TYR A 244 -15.82 -34.40 12.52
CA TYR A 244 -16.17 -35.74 12.01
C TYR A 244 -15.04 -36.76 12.16
N ASN A 245 -13.82 -36.32 12.48
CA ASN A 245 -12.70 -37.19 12.80
C ASN A 245 -12.86 -37.82 14.20
N HIS A 246 -13.79 -38.75 14.32
CA HIS A 246 -14.07 -39.49 15.56
C HIS A 246 -12.90 -40.34 16.09
N THR A 247 -11.82 -40.52 15.31
CA THR A 247 -10.59 -41.18 15.77
C THR A 247 -9.57 -40.22 16.37
N SER A 248 -9.82 -38.92 16.30
CA SER A 248 -8.95 -37.91 16.89
C SER A 248 -8.85 -38.07 18.40
N THR A 249 -7.66 -37.79 18.91
CA THR A 249 -7.39 -37.75 20.35
C THR A 249 -7.42 -36.33 20.89
N ALA A 250 -7.87 -35.35 20.09
CA ALA A 250 -8.01 -33.97 20.53
C ALA A 250 -9.11 -33.79 21.59
N GLY A 251 -8.98 -32.75 22.41
CA GLY A 251 -9.83 -32.51 23.57
C GLY A 251 -11.29 -32.27 23.23
N ASN A 252 -11.58 -31.53 22.17
CA ASN A 252 -12.96 -31.26 21.72
C ASN A 252 -13.68 -32.54 21.26
N VAL A 253 -12.99 -33.44 20.54
CA VAL A 253 -13.54 -34.73 20.12
C VAL A 253 -13.70 -35.68 21.30
N GLN A 254 -12.69 -35.79 22.18
CA GLN A 254 -12.79 -36.61 23.39
C GLN A 254 -13.94 -36.15 24.29
N THR A 255 -14.08 -34.84 24.51
CA THR A 255 -15.15 -34.30 25.37
C THR A 255 -16.53 -34.59 24.81
N LEU A 256 -16.74 -34.36 23.51
CA LEU A 256 -17.99 -34.70 22.85
C LEU A 256 -18.31 -36.20 22.98
N HIS A 257 -17.32 -37.07 22.78
CA HIS A 257 -17.48 -38.51 22.92
C HIS A 257 -17.86 -38.92 24.35
N ILE A 258 -17.14 -38.42 25.36
CA ILE A 258 -17.44 -38.69 26.78
C ILE A 258 -18.84 -38.22 27.13
N LEU A 259 -19.20 -36.99 26.76
CA LEU A 259 -20.52 -36.43 27.08
C LEU A 259 -21.64 -37.22 26.41
N ILE A 260 -21.53 -37.55 25.13
CA ILE A 260 -22.56 -38.37 24.44
C ILE A 260 -22.68 -39.77 25.05
N GLU A 261 -21.57 -40.43 25.37
CA GLU A 261 -21.59 -41.76 25.98
C GLU A 261 -22.08 -41.75 27.44
N SER A 262 -21.87 -40.65 28.17
CA SER A 262 -22.37 -40.47 29.54
C SER A 262 -23.90 -40.60 29.60
N LEU A 263 -24.63 -40.10 28.59
CA LEU A 263 -26.09 -40.21 28.52
C LEU A 263 -26.58 -41.66 28.61
N LYS A 264 -25.79 -42.62 28.11
CA LYS A 264 -26.14 -44.05 28.13
C LYS A 264 -26.01 -44.70 29.50
N VAL A 265 -25.40 -44.01 30.47
CA VAL A 265 -25.24 -44.49 31.85
C VAL A 265 -25.84 -43.53 32.88
N THR A 266 -26.28 -42.34 32.48
CA THR A 266 -27.00 -41.40 33.33
C THR A 266 -28.38 -41.93 33.72
N ALA A 267 -28.72 -41.81 35.00
CA ALA A 267 -30.03 -42.22 35.53
C ALA A 267 -31.17 -41.34 35.01
N CYS A 268 -32.41 -41.85 35.09
CA CYS A 268 -33.61 -41.09 34.71
C CYS A 268 -33.83 -39.90 35.66
N ARG A 269 -34.08 -38.69 35.10
CA ARG A 269 -34.19 -37.42 35.83
C ARG A 269 -32.95 -37.12 36.69
N PRO A 270 -31.77 -36.97 36.08
CA PRO A 270 -30.55 -36.68 36.82
C PRO A 270 -30.52 -35.24 37.32
N GLY A 271 -29.92 -35.00 38.49
CA GLY A 271 -29.42 -33.69 38.87
C GLY A 271 -27.95 -33.50 38.45
N PHE A 272 -27.35 -32.39 38.88
CA PHE A 272 -25.98 -32.01 38.50
C PHE A 272 -24.92 -33.03 38.94
N VAL A 273 -25.07 -33.60 40.14
CA VAL A 273 -24.11 -34.55 40.73
C VAL A 273 -24.20 -35.90 40.02
N THR A 274 -25.42 -36.37 39.77
CA THR A 274 -25.68 -37.59 39.01
C THR A 274 -25.13 -37.47 37.58
N THR A 275 -25.28 -36.31 36.93
CA THR A 275 -24.70 -36.07 35.60
C THR A 275 -23.17 -36.09 35.62
N ARG A 276 -22.53 -35.43 36.60
CA ARG A 276 -21.06 -35.47 36.76
C ARG A 276 -20.55 -36.91 36.89
N ASP A 277 -21.17 -37.70 37.77
CA ASP A 277 -20.72 -39.06 38.05
C ASP A 277 -20.88 -39.98 36.83
N ALA A 278 -21.92 -39.77 36.03
CA ALA A 278 -22.09 -40.47 34.75
C ALA A 278 -21.01 -40.11 33.72
N ILE A 279 -20.56 -38.85 33.69
CA ILE A 279 -19.48 -38.38 32.82
C ILE A 279 -18.14 -38.98 33.23
N LEU A 280 -17.84 -39.00 34.53
CA LEU A 280 -16.67 -39.71 35.07
C LEU A 280 -16.71 -41.20 34.71
N GLN A 281 -17.87 -41.84 34.85
CA GLN A 281 -18.02 -43.24 34.46
C GLN A 281 -17.83 -43.47 32.95
N ALA A 282 -18.26 -42.54 32.11
CA ALA A 282 -18.02 -42.60 30.67
C ALA A 282 -16.53 -42.47 30.33
N ASP A 283 -15.81 -41.57 31.02
CA ASP A 283 -14.35 -41.47 30.88
C ASP A 283 -13.64 -42.77 31.29
N VAL A 284 -14.07 -43.40 32.38
CA VAL A 284 -13.56 -44.74 32.76
C VAL A 284 -13.82 -45.77 31.66
N ASN A 285 -15.03 -45.78 31.08
CA ASN A 285 -15.40 -46.76 30.07
C ASN A 285 -14.64 -46.58 28.74
N LEU A 286 -14.35 -45.33 28.35
CA LEU A 286 -13.75 -45.01 27.05
C LEU A 286 -12.23 -44.86 27.12
N TYR A 287 -11.73 -44.23 28.18
CA TYR A 287 -10.34 -43.78 28.31
C TYR A 287 -9.68 -44.29 29.60
N GLY A 288 -10.35 -45.15 30.37
CA GLY A 288 -9.79 -45.76 31.58
C GLY A 288 -9.61 -44.78 32.75
N GLY A 289 -10.32 -43.65 32.74
CA GLY A 289 -10.25 -42.63 33.80
C GLY A 289 -9.12 -41.62 33.61
N ALA A 290 -8.54 -41.56 32.41
CA ALA A 290 -7.39 -40.69 32.12
C ALA A 290 -7.69 -39.19 32.28
N ASN A 291 -8.96 -38.79 32.19
CA ASN A 291 -9.38 -37.39 32.24
C ASN A 291 -10.09 -37.03 33.55
N GLU A 292 -10.10 -37.92 34.56
CA GLU A 292 -10.80 -37.70 35.84
C GLU A 292 -10.40 -36.37 36.50
N CYS A 293 -9.11 -35.99 36.49
CA CYS A 293 -8.65 -34.73 37.05
C CYS A 293 -9.25 -33.51 36.33
N ILE A 294 -9.33 -33.54 35.00
CA ILE A 294 -9.85 -32.46 34.17
C ILE A 294 -11.36 -32.32 34.41
N ILE A 295 -12.08 -33.45 34.40
CA ILE A 295 -13.53 -33.50 34.65
C ILE A 295 -13.83 -32.95 36.05
N TRP A 296 -13.14 -33.43 37.08
CA TRP A 296 -13.32 -32.91 38.43
C TRP A 296 -13.01 -31.41 38.53
N SER A 297 -11.97 -30.94 37.84
CA SER A 297 -11.58 -29.53 37.83
C SER A 297 -12.71 -28.64 37.31
N ALA A 298 -13.25 -28.95 36.13
CA ALA A 298 -14.33 -28.17 35.52
C ALA A 298 -15.61 -28.15 36.39
N PHE A 299 -16.03 -29.32 36.91
CA PHE A 299 -17.21 -29.42 37.76
C PHE A 299 -17.02 -28.72 39.11
N ALA A 300 -15.87 -28.89 39.76
CA ALA A 300 -15.56 -28.25 41.02
C ALA A 300 -15.50 -26.72 40.87
N ARG A 301 -14.89 -26.19 39.80
CA ARG A 301 -14.83 -24.75 39.50
C ARG A 301 -16.21 -24.08 39.50
N ARG A 302 -17.24 -24.83 39.08
CA ARG A 302 -18.64 -24.39 38.99
C ARG A 302 -19.51 -24.87 40.14
N GLY A 303 -18.94 -25.41 41.22
CA GLY A 303 -19.65 -25.72 42.46
C GLY A 303 -20.25 -27.13 42.55
N VAL A 304 -19.88 -28.05 41.65
CA VAL A 304 -20.31 -29.46 41.64
C VAL A 304 -19.13 -30.39 41.99
N GLY A 305 -18.33 -29.98 42.97
CA GLY A 305 -17.13 -30.65 43.46
C GLY A 305 -17.40 -31.90 44.33
N ALA A 306 -16.34 -32.44 44.92
CA ALA A 306 -16.33 -33.77 45.54
C ALA A 306 -17.44 -34.02 46.56
N ASN A 307 -17.84 -32.99 47.31
CA ASN A 307 -18.85 -33.06 48.37
C ASN A 307 -20.18 -32.40 47.99
N ALA A 308 -20.36 -32.02 46.72
CA ALA A 308 -21.63 -31.48 46.25
C ALA A 308 -22.74 -32.54 46.38
N ASN A 309 -23.95 -32.08 46.67
CA ASN A 309 -25.15 -32.91 46.82
C ASN A 309 -26.29 -32.25 46.04
N GLU A 310 -26.97 -33.00 45.18
CA GLU A 310 -28.06 -32.45 44.36
C GLU A 310 -29.41 -32.37 45.07
N GLY A 311 -29.57 -32.99 46.24
CA GLY A 311 -30.83 -32.95 46.98
C GLY A 311 -31.97 -33.64 46.23
N SER A 312 -33.13 -32.98 46.12
CA SER A 312 -34.25 -33.45 45.32
C SER A 312 -34.22 -32.82 43.94
N VAL A 313 -34.27 -33.62 42.88
CA VAL A 313 -34.36 -33.11 41.50
C VAL A 313 -35.61 -32.24 41.22
N PHE A 314 -36.57 -32.19 42.15
CA PHE A 314 -37.74 -31.31 42.10
C PHE A 314 -37.51 -29.94 42.78
N SER A 315 -36.30 -29.64 43.22
CA SER A 315 -35.90 -28.36 43.79
C SER A 315 -34.50 -28.01 43.29
N THR A 316 -34.31 -26.76 42.87
CA THR A 316 -32.99 -26.26 42.44
C THR A 316 -32.18 -25.68 43.61
N SER A 317 -32.71 -25.69 44.84
CA SER A 317 -32.14 -24.95 45.98
C SER A 317 -31.87 -25.80 47.24
N ASP A 318 -32.38 -27.03 47.29
CA ASP A 318 -32.29 -27.90 48.49
C ASP A 318 -30.99 -28.73 48.57
N GLY A 319 -30.19 -28.77 47.49
CA GLY A 319 -28.87 -29.39 47.45
C GLY A 319 -27.78 -28.68 48.27
N ALA A 320 -26.52 -28.96 47.97
CA ALA A 320 -25.31 -28.31 48.50
C ALA A 320 -24.24 -28.21 47.41
N HIS A 321 -23.61 -27.03 47.27
CA HIS A 321 -22.49 -26.83 46.34
C HIS A 321 -21.16 -27.17 47.02
N ASP A 322 -20.16 -27.51 46.23
CA ASP A 322 -18.79 -27.70 46.68
C ASP A 322 -17.80 -27.31 45.58
N PHE A 323 -16.72 -26.61 45.93
CA PHE A 323 -15.68 -26.22 44.97
C PHE A 323 -14.40 -27.06 45.13
N SER A 324 -14.42 -28.08 45.99
CA SER A 324 -13.25 -28.90 46.26
C SER A 324 -13.06 -30.04 45.26
N MET A 325 -11.80 -30.28 44.90
CA MET A 325 -11.37 -31.49 44.20
C MET A 325 -11.37 -32.70 45.15
N PRO A 326 -11.56 -33.94 44.65
CA PRO A 326 -11.47 -35.14 45.50
C PRO A 326 -10.09 -35.32 46.12
N ASN A 327 -10.05 -35.56 47.43
CA ASN A 327 -8.80 -35.88 48.14
C ASN A 327 -8.24 -37.24 47.69
N GLY A 328 -6.94 -37.29 47.43
CA GLY A 328 -6.23 -38.55 47.12
C GLY A 328 -6.34 -39.01 45.67
N LEU A 329 -6.94 -38.21 44.77
CA LEU A 329 -7.01 -38.50 43.33
C LEU A 329 -5.65 -38.32 42.61
N GLY A 330 -4.69 -37.65 43.25
CA GLY A 330 -3.36 -37.41 42.68
C GLY A 330 -3.30 -36.26 41.65
N CYS A 331 -4.37 -35.48 41.52
CA CYS A 331 -4.40 -34.29 40.66
C CYS A 331 -3.59 -33.17 41.32
N ASN A 332 -2.44 -32.83 40.73
CA ASN A 332 -1.66 -31.68 41.18
C ASN A 332 -2.23 -30.41 40.52
N PRO A 333 -2.47 -29.33 41.28
CA PRO A 333 -2.79 -28.03 40.71
C PRO A 333 -1.76 -27.64 39.65
N ASP A 334 -2.22 -27.22 38.48
CA ASP A 334 -1.37 -26.81 37.36
C ASP A 334 -2.07 -25.72 36.55
N TYR A 335 -1.36 -25.10 35.61
CA TYR A 335 -1.94 -24.23 34.60
C TYR A 335 -1.31 -24.48 33.24
N LEU A 336 -2.10 -24.29 32.20
CA LEU A 336 -1.66 -24.38 30.80
C LEU A 336 -1.83 -23.02 30.14
N LEU A 337 -0.94 -22.72 29.20
CA LEU A 337 -0.91 -21.44 28.51
C LEU A 337 -0.88 -21.66 27.01
N THR A 338 -1.61 -20.80 26.31
CA THR A 338 -1.38 -20.57 24.89
C THR A 338 -1.13 -19.08 24.69
N ILE A 339 -0.41 -18.75 23.62
CA ILE A 339 -0.19 -17.37 23.21
C ILE A 339 -0.55 -17.23 21.74
N GLY A 340 -1.33 -16.21 21.42
CA GLY A 340 -1.72 -15.84 20.07
C GLY A 340 -1.48 -14.37 19.82
N GLY A 341 -1.26 -13.99 18.57
CA GLY A 341 -1.06 -12.60 18.18
C GLY A 341 -0.36 -12.49 16.83
N PRO A 342 -0.07 -11.26 16.38
CA PRO A 342 0.59 -11.02 15.11
C PRO A 342 2.02 -11.58 15.11
N THR A 343 2.39 -12.28 14.04
CA THR A 343 3.76 -12.79 13.84
C THR A 343 4.62 -11.84 13.01
N ASP A 344 4.02 -10.89 12.29
CA ASP A 344 4.73 -9.95 11.43
C ASP A 344 4.16 -8.53 11.63
N ASP A 345 5.03 -7.52 11.65
CA ASP A 345 4.63 -6.10 11.65
C ASP A 345 5.80 -5.19 11.20
N CYS A 346 5.58 -3.89 11.15
CA CYS A 346 6.56 -2.89 10.77
C CYS A 346 7.39 -2.41 11.97
N GLU A 347 8.61 -1.97 11.69
CA GLU A 347 9.45 -1.29 12.67
C GLU A 347 8.71 -0.10 13.32
N GLY A 348 8.82 -0.01 14.65
CA GLY A 348 8.16 1.01 15.46
C GLY A 348 6.72 0.68 15.86
N ALA A 349 6.15 -0.43 15.35
CA ALA A 349 4.80 -0.85 15.70
C ALA A 349 4.66 -1.26 17.18
N SER A 350 3.40 -1.31 17.63
CA SER A 350 2.99 -1.81 18.94
C SER A 350 2.14 -3.05 18.74
N LEU A 351 2.62 -4.19 19.23
CA LEU A 351 1.97 -5.49 19.07
C LEU A 351 1.36 -5.96 20.38
N ASP A 352 0.09 -6.39 20.30
CA ASP A 352 -0.61 -7.03 21.40
C ASP A 352 -0.67 -8.55 21.19
N TYR A 353 -0.26 -9.29 22.22
CA TYR A 353 -0.32 -10.75 22.28
C TYR A 353 -1.27 -11.17 23.38
N GLU A 354 -2.12 -12.14 23.06
CA GLU A 354 -3.12 -12.70 23.94
C GLU A 354 -2.61 -14.00 24.53
N ILE A 355 -2.37 -13.99 25.84
CA ILE A 355 -2.01 -15.16 26.62
C ILE A 355 -3.27 -15.69 27.29
N VAL A 356 -3.69 -16.88 26.90
CA VAL A 356 -4.81 -17.58 27.52
C VAL A 356 -4.27 -18.40 28.68
N PHE A 357 -4.65 -18.04 29.89
CA PHE A 357 -4.32 -18.80 31.10
C PHE A 357 -5.44 -19.79 31.36
N ASN A 358 -5.14 -21.09 31.41
CA ASN A 358 -6.09 -22.15 31.73
C ASN A 358 -5.71 -22.79 33.06
N ALA A 359 -6.38 -22.42 34.14
CA ALA A 359 -6.18 -23.02 35.45
C ALA A 359 -6.71 -24.46 35.46
N GLN A 360 -5.88 -25.43 35.86
CA GLN A 360 -6.21 -26.85 35.93
C GLN A 360 -6.15 -27.36 37.36
N ASN A 361 -6.94 -28.40 37.65
CA ASN A 361 -6.87 -29.20 38.88
C ASN A 361 -6.95 -28.35 40.16
N GLY A 362 -7.76 -27.28 40.15
CA GLY A 362 -7.95 -26.39 41.30
C GLY A 362 -6.81 -25.38 41.54
N TRP A 363 -6.05 -25.02 40.51
CA TRP A 363 -5.08 -23.92 40.60
C TRP A 363 -5.75 -22.60 41.02
N ASN A 364 -5.11 -21.89 41.95
CA ASN A 364 -5.61 -20.63 42.51
C ASN A 364 -4.50 -19.68 42.98
N THR A 365 -3.26 -19.88 42.51
CA THR A 365 -2.10 -19.08 42.92
C THR A 365 -1.76 -18.05 41.87
N ASN A 366 -1.45 -16.81 42.28
CA ASN A 366 -1.07 -15.74 41.35
C ASN A 366 0.25 -16.07 40.63
N VAL A 367 0.22 -15.96 39.30
CA VAL A 367 1.35 -16.09 38.40
C VAL A 367 1.60 -14.75 37.73
N GLY A 368 2.82 -14.22 37.83
CA GLY A 368 3.29 -13.07 37.05
C GLY A 368 4.05 -13.50 35.81
N PHE A 369 4.38 -12.57 34.92
CA PHE A 369 5.04 -12.87 33.64
C PHE A 369 6.34 -12.09 33.49
N ALA A 370 7.39 -12.76 33.01
CA ALA A 370 8.62 -12.14 32.59
C ALA A 370 8.80 -12.32 31.08
N VAL A 371 9.49 -11.39 30.43
CA VAL A 371 9.78 -11.46 29.00
C VAL A 371 11.28 -11.35 28.76
N SER A 372 11.77 -12.07 27.74
CA SER A 372 13.14 -11.98 27.25
C SER A 372 13.17 -12.12 25.73
N GLY A 373 14.33 -11.84 25.11
CA GLY A 373 14.46 -11.90 23.65
C GLY A 373 13.80 -10.72 22.91
N LEU A 374 13.45 -9.64 23.63
CA LEU A 374 12.94 -8.41 23.02
C LEU A 374 14.01 -7.75 22.13
N PRO A 375 13.60 -7.13 21.01
CA PRO A 375 14.48 -6.29 20.20
C PRO A 375 15.15 -5.17 21.03
N GLY A 376 16.30 -4.68 20.57
CA GLY A 376 17.03 -3.61 21.26
C GLY A 376 16.20 -2.32 21.34
N GLY A 377 15.83 -1.89 22.54
CA GLY A 377 15.00 -0.70 22.76
C GLY A 377 13.50 -0.97 22.88
N ALA A 378 13.06 -2.21 22.61
CA ALA A 378 11.67 -2.61 22.81
C ALA A 378 11.35 -2.80 24.31
N ASN A 379 10.08 -2.60 24.66
CA ASN A 379 9.56 -2.79 26.00
C ASN A 379 8.26 -3.60 25.96
N ALA A 380 8.02 -4.47 26.94
CA ALA A 380 6.76 -5.18 27.07
C ALA A 380 6.07 -4.97 28.42
N THR A 381 4.75 -4.92 28.39
CA THR A 381 3.89 -4.79 29.58
C THR A 381 2.79 -5.83 29.56
N PHE A 382 2.38 -6.30 30.75
CA PHE A 382 1.30 -7.29 30.90
C PHE A 382 0.09 -6.68 31.61
N SER A 383 -1.10 -6.97 31.10
CA SER A 383 -2.38 -6.57 31.69
C SER A 383 -3.38 -7.73 31.68
N PRO A 384 -3.80 -8.26 32.84
CA PRO A 384 -3.31 -7.92 34.19
C PRO A 384 -1.84 -8.36 34.39
N THR A 385 -1.17 -7.82 35.42
CA THR A 385 0.23 -8.14 35.73
C THR A 385 0.42 -9.51 36.37
N THR A 386 -0.62 -10.03 37.02
CA THR A 386 -0.69 -11.39 37.55
C THR A 386 -2.08 -11.97 37.35
N ILE A 387 -2.17 -13.30 37.22
CA ILE A 387 -3.43 -14.03 37.11
C ILE A 387 -3.38 -15.33 37.93
N SER A 388 -4.51 -15.77 38.48
CA SER A 388 -4.60 -16.98 39.32
C SER A 388 -5.68 -17.97 38.91
N ASP A 389 -6.51 -17.62 37.93
CA ASP A 389 -7.63 -18.43 37.45
C ASP A 389 -7.71 -18.33 35.92
N THR A 390 -8.54 -19.16 35.30
CA THR A 390 -8.73 -19.17 33.85
C THR A 390 -9.17 -17.79 33.34
N GLY A 391 -8.47 -17.26 32.34
CA GLY A 391 -8.70 -15.91 31.83
C GLY A 391 -7.65 -15.44 30.83
N LEU A 392 -7.70 -14.15 30.46
CA LEU A 392 -6.84 -13.55 29.45
C LEU A 392 -5.80 -12.61 30.08
N VAL A 393 -4.58 -12.66 29.58
CA VAL A 393 -3.52 -11.68 29.84
C VAL A 393 -3.04 -11.11 28.51
N THR A 394 -3.11 -9.80 28.35
CA THR A 394 -2.56 -9.12 27.17
C THR A 394 -1.13 -8.69 27.46
N MET A 395 -0.20 -9.12 26.61
CA MET A 395 1.16 -8.60 26.55
C MET A 395 1.26 -7.59 25.41
N THR A 396 1.55 -6.34 25.74
CA THR A 396 1.80 -5.28 24.74
C THR A 396 3.30 -5.08 24.59
N VAL A 397 3.84 -5.23 23.38
CA VAL A 397 5.25 -4.98 23.02
C VAL A 397 5.33 -3.72 22.17
N THR A 398 6.18 -2.78 22.57
CA THR A 398 6.37 -1.48 21.89
C THR A 398 7.84 -1.28 21.52
N GLY A 399 8.11 -0.44 20.50
CA GLY A 399 9.48 -0.07 20.14
C GLY A 399 10.23 -1.20 19.42
N LEU A 400 9.53 -1.99 18.61
CA LEU A 400 10.11 -3.06 17.80
C LEU A 400 11.09 -2.49 16.77
N THR A 401 12.29 -3.05 16.69
CA THR A 401 13.26 -2.74 15.63
C THR A 401 13.20 -3.81 14.55
N ALA A 402 13.55 -3.47 13.31
CA ALA A 402 13.55 -4.42 12.20
C ALA A 402 14.39 -5.69 12.47
N GLY A 403 13.99 -6.81 11.86
CA GLY A 403 14.62 -8.12 11.96
C GLY A 403 13.73 -9.22 12.54
N ASP A 404 14.27 -10.44 12.59
CA ASP A 404 13.63 -11.60 13.21
C ASP A 404 13.92 -11.65 14.71
N HIS A 405 12.87 -11.75 15.53
CA HIS A 405 12.99 -11.77 16.99
C HIS A 405 12.25 -12.97 17.58
N ALA A 406 12.93 -13.70 18.47
CA ALA A 406 12.34 -14.78 19.24
C ALA A 406 12.04 -14.28 20.67
N ILE A 407 10.83 -13.80 20.89
CA ILE A 407 10.37 -13.27 22.19
C ILE A 407 9.92 -14.46 23.05
N THR A 408 10.48 -14.59 24.24
CA THR A 408 10.13 -15.66 25.19
C THR A 408 9.44 -15.08 26.40
N VAL A 409 8.22 -15.55 26.68
CA VAL A 409 7.45 -15.23 27.89
C VAL A 409 7.59 -16.36 28.89
N THR A 410 8.10 -16.05 30.08
CA THR A 410 8.29 -17.00 31.19
C THR A 410 7.29 -16.71 32.31
N PRO A 411 6.26 -17.56 32.48
CA PRO A 411 5.26 -17.41 33.55
C PRO A 411 5.82 -17.88 34.89
N GLY A 412 5.69 -17.08 35.95
CA GLY A 412 6.07 -17.42 37.32
C GLY A 412 7.56 -17.71 37.55
N GLY A 413 8.41 -17.49 36.53
CA GLY A 413 9.80 -17.95 36.53
C GLY A 413 9.99 -19.44 36.21
N ASP A 414 8.93 -20.15 35.79
CA ASP A 414 8.98 -21.56 35.40
C ASP A 414 9.28 -21.70 33.90
N THR A 415 10.54 -21.98 33.57
CA THR A 415 11.00 -22.16 32.19
C THR A 415 10.43 -23.40 31.51
N SER A 416 9.82 -24.33 32.24
CA SER A 416 9.13 -25.48 31.63
C SER A 416 7.81 -25.09 30.94
N LYS A 417 7.33 -23.87 31.21
CA LYS A 417 6.09 -23.28 30.68
C LYS A 417 6.37 -22.09 29.76
N ASP A 418 7.61 -21.94 29.26
CA ASP A 418 8.00 -20.86 28.37
C ASP A 418 7.16 -20.86 27.09
N LEU A 419 6.69 -19.68 26.69
CA LEU A 419 6.00 -19.44 25.43
C LEU A 419 6.93 -18.67 24.50
N VAL A 420 7.19 -19.20 23.31
CA VAL A 420 8.08 -18.58 22.33
C VAL A 420 7.26 -18.03 21.16
N LEU A 421 7.40 -16.73 20.91
CA LEU A 421 6.86 -16.01 19.77
C LEU A 421 7.99 -15.69 18.81
N ASN A 422 7.86 -16.10 17.55
CA ASN A 422 8.74 -15.65 16.49
C ASN A 422 8.05 -14.49 15.77
N VAL A 423 8.69 -13.32 15.79
CA VAL A 423 8.15 -12.08 15.24
C VAL A 423 9.10 -11.58 14.17
N HIS A 424 8.61 -11.38 12.95
CA HIS A 424 9.34 -10.74 11.87
C HIS A 424 8.97 -9.27 11.78
N VAL A 425 9.92 -8.38 12.09
CA VAL A 425 9.71 -6.94 12.04
C VAL A 425 10.32 -6.40 10.75
N GLN A 426 9.49 -5.87 9.87
CA GLN A 426 9.88 -5.33 8.58
C GLN A 426 10.57 -3.96 8.74
N GLU A 427 11.56 -3.69 7.89
CA GLU A 427 12.15 -2.35 7.78
C GLU A 427 11.14 -1.35 7.20
N ASN A 428 11.26 -0.09 7.59
CA ASN A 428 10.47 0.99 7.02
C ASN A 428 10.86 1.29 5.56
N ASN A 429 9.90 1.74 4.74
CA ASN A 429 10.18 2.18 3.37
C ASN A 429 11.20 3.34 3.36
N PRO A 430 12.24 3.28 2.50
CA PRO A 430 13.21 4.36 2.35
C PRO A 430 12.57 5.61 1.73
N ASP A 431 13.08 6.78 2.09
CA ASP A 431 12.69 8.05 1.46
C ASP A 431 13.50 8.29 0.19
N LEU A 432 12.88 8.16 -0.98
CA LEU A 432 13.53 8.31 -2.28
C LEU A 432 13.44 9.75 -2.81
N THR A 433 12.78 10.66 -2.09
CA THR A 433 12.62 12.07 -2.51
C THR A 433 13.85 12.93 -2.26
N ASP A 434 14.83 12.43 -1.50
CA ASP A 434 15.93 13.20 -0.91
C ASP A 434 17.29 13.09 -1.65
N GLY A 435 17.27 12.68 -2.93
CA GLY A 435 18.49 12.65 -3.76
C GLY A 435 18.89 11.26 -4.24
N ASP A 436 18.00 10.28 -4.16
CA ASP A 436 18.25 8.95 -4.67
C ASP A 436 18.17 8.84 -6.20
N THR A 437 17.36 9.69 -6.83
CA THR A 437 17.20 9.73 -8.29
C THR A 437 18.39 10.40 -8.95
N ARG A 438 18.83 9.87 -10.10
CA ARG A 438 20.09 10.27 -10.74
C ARG A 438 19.96 10.42 -12.24
N TYR A 439 20.75 11.31 -12.82
CA TYR A 439 20.89 11.46 -14.27
C TYR A 439 22.36 11.56 -14.71
N ARG A 440 22.64 11.33 -16.00
CA ARG A 440 23.93 11.65 -16.63
C ARG A 440 23.78 11.93 -18.12
N GLU A 441 24.69 12.75 -18.64
CA GLU A 441 24.84 13.04 -20.07
C GLU A 441 26.06 12.31 -20.64
N ASP A 442 25.95 11.82 -21.88
CA ASP A 442 27.03 11.24 -22.70
C ASP A 442 27.92 10.22 -21.99
N GLY A 443 27.31 9.39 -21.14
CA GLY A 443 28.01 8.33 -20.41
C GLY A 443 28.91 8.83 -19.27
N GLY A 444 28.74 10.08 -18.85
CA GLY A 444 29.44 10.67 -17.70
C GLY A 444 29.11 10.05 -16.35
N SER A 445 29.51 10.74 -15.27
CA SER A 445 29.16 10.33 -13.91
C SER A 445 27.71 10.67 -13.61
N PHE A 446 27.04 9.83 -12.81
CA PHE A 446 25.69 10.11 -12.34
C PHE A 446 25.67 11.26 -11.34
N THR A 447 24.74 12.19 -11.53
CA THR A 447 24.43 13.30 -10.64
C THR A 447 23.08 13.04 -9.96
N ASN A 448 23.04 13.17 -8.64
CA ASN A 448 21.82 12.99 -7.84
C ASN A 448 20.93 14.23 -7.92
N PHE A 449 19.60 14.04 -7.82
CA PHE A 449 18.62 15.11 -7.75
C PHE A 449 17.40 14.73 -6.91
N ASN A 450 16.71 15.75 -6.41
CA ASN A 450 15.57 15.63 -5.50
C ASN A 450 14.24 15.84 -6.24
N ASP A 451 13.14 15.54 -5.56
CA ASP A 451 11.80 15.92 -6.04
C ASP A 451 11.71 17.44 -6.31
N GLY A 452 11.04 17.78 -7.42
CA GLY A 452 10.86 19.13 -7.95
C GLY A 452 12.05 19.70 -8.74
N ALA A 453 13.11 18.93 -8.99
CA ALA A 453 14.29 19.42 -9.71
C ALA A 453 14.02 19.75 -11.20
N THR A 454 14.77 20.71 -11.74
CA THR A 454 14.88 20.96 -13.19
C THR A 454 16.27 20.53 -13.65
N LEU A 455 16.32 19.56 -14.55
CA LEU A 455 17.53 19.02 -15.14
C LEU A 455 17.79 19.74 -16.46
N VAL A 456 18.85 20.53 -16.50
CA VAL A 456 19.30 21.20 -17.73
C VAL A 456 20.25 20.26 -18.45
N VAL A 457 19.92 19.91 -19.69
CA VAL A 457 20.69 18.98 -20.53
C VAL A 457 20.96 19.59 -21.89
N ASN A 458 22.03 19.14 -22.55
CA ASN A 458 22.47 19.72 -23.81
C ASN A 458 21.75 19.10 -25.02
N ASP A 459 21.39 19.93 -26.00
CA ASP A 459 20.89 19.50 -27.30
C ASP A 459 21.92 18.59 -28.00
N GLY A 460 21.45 17.45 -28.50
CA GLY A 460 22.25 16.40 -29.15
C GLY A 460 22.90 15.38 -28.20
N SER A 461 22.78 15.53 -26.88
CA SER A 461 23.37 14.60 -25.90
C SER A 461 22.61 13.28 -25.78
N SER A 462 23.24 12.26 -25.20
CA SER A 462 22.55 11.05 -24.72
C SER A 462 22.26 11.19 -23.23
N LEU A 463 21.04 10.87 -22.79
CA LEU A 463 20.59 11.02 -21.42
C LEU A 463 20.22 9.66 -20.80
N ASP A 464 20.76 9.38 -19.62
CA ASP A 464 20.31 8.27 -18.78
C ASP A 464 19.66 8.79 -17.49
N LEU A 465 18.48 8.29 -17.16
CA LEU A 465 17.78 8.49 -15.88
C LEU A 465 17.83 7.20 -15.07
N ARG A 466 18.02 7.29 -13.75
CA ARG A 466 18.21 6.10 -12.91
C ARG A 466 17.72 6.27 -11.47
N LEU A 467 17.14 5.20 -10.93
CA LEU A 467 16.98 4.97 -9.49
C LEU A 467 17.79 3.69 -9.12
N PRO A 468 18.75 3.73 -8.18
CA PRO A 468 19.55 2.56 -7.83
C PRO A 468 18.68 1.44 -7.23
N ALA A 469 18.89 0.20 -7.69
CA ALA A 469 18.19 -0.97 -7.16
C ALA A 469 18.49 -1.27 -5.68
N SER A 470 19.54 -0.67 -5.11
CA SER A 470 19.86 -0.78 -3.69
C SER A 470 19.11 0.23 -2.83
N SER A 471 18.48 1.25 -3.44
CA SER A 471 17.74 2.28 -2.72
C SER A 471 16.30 1.83 -2.40
N PHE A 472 15.80 0.74 -2.99
CA PHE A 472 14.45 0.20 -2.73
C PHE A 472 14.32 -1.26 -3.19
N ASP A 473 13.33 -1.99 -2.65
CA ASP A 473 12.88 -3.28 -3.19
C ASP A 473 11.43 -3.16 -3.66
N GLY A 474 11.18 -3.39 -4.96
CA GLY A 474 9.87 -3.09 -5.55
C GLY A 474 9.83 -3.00 -7.08
N THR A 475 8.76 -2.39 -7.57
CA THR A 475 8.58 -2.03 -8.98
C THR A 475 8.67 -0.52 -9.19
N LEU A 476 8.99 -0.09 -10.40
CA LEU A 476 9.06 1.32 -10.77
C LEU A 476 8.12 1.61 -11.93
N LEU A 477 7.65 2.85 -11.96
CA LEU A 477 6.98 3.43 -13.11
C LEU A 477 7.50 4.85 -13.33
N TRP A 478 8.28 5.03 -14.40
CA TRP A 478 8.60 6.35 -14.94
C TRP A 478 7.54 6.72 -15.96
N THR A 479 7.05 7.95 -15.93
CA THR A 479 6.14 8.50 -16.92
C THR A 479 6.77 9.75 -17.53
N ALA A 480 6.95 9.71 -18.85
CA ALA A 480 7.52 10.78 -19.64
C ALA A 480 6.47 11.84 -20.02
N PRO A 481 6.88 13.01 -20.55
CA PRO A 481 5.99 14.11 -20.90
C PRO A 481 4.97 13.75 -22.00
N ASP A 482 5.32 12.82 -22.88
CA ASP A 482 4.43 12.29 -23.93
C ASP A 482 3.44 11.21 -23.43
N GLY A 483 3.54 10.84 -22.15
CA GLY A 483 2.73 9.80 -21.51
C GLY A 483 3.27 8.37 -21.69
N SER A 484 4.46 8.19 -22.26
CA SER A 484 5.12 6.90 -22.32
C SER A 484 5.58 6.45 -20.92
N ASN A 485 5.56 5.12 -20.71
CA ASN A 485 5.83 4.52 -19.41
C ASN A 485 7.03 3.56 -19.48
N TYR A 486 7.89 3.61 -18.46
CA TYR A 486 9.05 2.75 -18.32
C TYR A 486 9.06 2.09 -16.94
N THR A 487 9.39 0.80 -16.88
CA THR A 487 9.35 0.03 -15.61
C THR A 487 10.72 -0.48 -15.18
N THR A 488 11.79 0.07 -15.76
CA THR A 488 13.17 -0.33 -15.52
C THR A 488 13.86 0.62 -14.55
N ASN A 489 14.94 0.16 -13.90
CA ASN A 489 15.77 1.01 -13.04
C ASN A 489 16.54 2.08 -13.81
N THR A 490 16.67 1.94 -15.13
CA THR A 490 17.37 2.90 -15.99
C THR A 490 16.57 3.11 -17.26
N VAL A 491 16.39 4.37 -17.63
CA VAL A 491 15.74 4.83 -18.86
C VAL A 491 16.76 5.64 -19.65
N SER A 492 16.92 5.35 -20.94
CA SER A 492 18.01 5.89 -21.76
C SER A 492 17.48 6.47 -23.05
N PHE A 493 17.96 7.65 -23.42
CA PHE A 493 17.69 8.35 -24.67
C PHE A 493 19.02 8.73 -25.34
N ALA A 494 19.06 8.69 -26.67
CA ALA A 494 20.26 9.02 -27.44
C ALA A 494 19.96 10.19 -28.38
N SER A 495 20.90 11.14 -28.46
CA SER A 495 20.79 12.33 -29.32
C SER A 495 19.47 13.09 -29.13
N ILE A 496 19.15 13.41 -27.88
CA ILE A 496 17.95 14.17 -27.52
C ILE A 496 18.00 15.56 -28.14
N LEU A 497 16.85 16.12 -28.51
CA LEU A 497 16.79 17.43 -29.17
C LEU A 497 15.84 18.39 -28.46
N ASP A 498 16.15 19.68 -28.52
CA ASP A 498 15.24 20.75 -28.07
C ASP A 498 13.89 20.67 -28.83
N GLY A 499 12.80 20.52 -28.07
CA GLY A 499 11.45 20.28 -28.52
C GLY A 499 11.07 18.79 -28.64
N ASP A 500 11.91 17.86 -28.18
CA ASP A 500 11.57 16.44 -28.15
C ASP A 500 10.56 16.15 -27.02
N ASN A 501 9.27 16.11 -27.38
CA ASN A 501 8.19 15.85 -26.43
C ASN A 501 8.29 14.49 -25.71
N ALA A 502 9.08 13.54 -26.22
CA ALA A 502 9.29 12.25 -25.56
C ALA A 502 10.24 12.36 -24.35
N VAL A 503 11.03 13.43 -24.26
CA VAL A 503 12.07 13.60 -23.22
C VAL A 503 11.92 14.93 -22.49
N GLU A 504 11.68 16.03 -23.21
CA GLU A 504 11.64 17.38 -22.65
C GLU A 504 10.28 17.70 -22.00
N GLY A 505 10.33 18.22 -20.78
CA GLY A 505 9.14 18.57 -20.00
C GLY A 505 9.03 17.81 -18.68
N ALA A 506 7.79 17.68 -18.19
CA ALA A 506 7.50 17.13 -16.87
C ALA A 506 7.54 15.60 -16.83
N TRP A 507 8.30 15.08 -15.87
CA TRP A 507 8.45 13.65 -15.60
C TRP A 507 7.92 13.30 -14.21
N THR A 508 7.43 12.07 -14.07
CA THR A 508 7.09 11.48 -12.77
C THR A 508 7.71 10.09 -12.61
N VAL A 509 8.16 9.75 -11.40
CA VAL A 509 8.59 8.41 -11.01
C VAL A 509 7.78 7.95 -9.81
N VAL A 510 7.22 6.75 -9.91
CA VAL A 510 6.45 6.12 -8.85
C VAL A 510 7.09 4.77 -8.50
N PRO A 511 7.86 4.69 -7.40
CA PRO A 511 8.24 3.42 -6.79
C PRO A 511 7.04 2.78 -6.08
N THR A 512 6.86 1.48 -6.24
CA THR A 512 5.93 0.66 -5.46
C THR A 512 6.75 -0.39 -4.72
N PHE A 513 6.74 -0.33 -3.38
CA PHE A 513 7.51 -1.24 -2.54
C PHE A 513 6.90 -2.64 -2.48
N THR A 514 7.75 -3.66 -2.43
CA THR A 514 7.30 -5.07 -2.29
C THR A 514 6.63 -5.33 -0.93
N LEU A 515 7.05 -4.60 0.09
CA LEU A 515 6.56 -4.68 1.47
C LEU A 515 6.00 -3.30 1.86
N ASP A 516 4.68 -3.22 2.03
CA ASP A 516 3.98 -1.96 2.26
C ASP A 516 3.90 -1.65 3.76
N CYS A 517 5.03 -1.30 4.37
CA CYS A 517 5.04 -0.74 5.71
C CYS A 517 4.72 0.77 5.64
N PRO A 518 3.51 1.20 6.02
CA PRO A 518 3.01 2.56 5.75
C PRO A 518 3.63 3.63 6.66
N GLY A 519 4.58 3.27 7.54
CA GLY A 519 5.02 4.08 8.68
C GLY A 519 6.00 5.21 8.40
N ALA A 520 6.77 5.16 7.30
CA ALA A 520 7.82 6.17 7.05
C ALA A 520 7.65 6.97 5.76
N SER A 521 7.08 6.38 4.71
CA SER A 521 6.64 7.06 3.49
C SER A 521 5.68 6.12 2.76
N GLY A 522 4.44 6.54 2.50
CA GLY A 522 3.59 5.82 1.55
C GLY A 522 4.18 5.84 0.14
N ASN A 523 3.43 5.39 -0.88
CA ASN A 523 3.86 5.55 -2.28
C ASN A 523 4.31 6.99 -2.54
N GLN A 524 5.58 7.12 -2.90
CA GLN A 524 6.19 8.40 -3.21
C GLN A 524 6.00 8.71 -4.70
N VAL A 525 5.80 9.98 -5.04
CA VAL A 525 5.77 10.45 -6.42
C VAL A 525 6.86 11.49 -6.56
N ILE A 526 7.90 11.15 -7.31
CA ILE A 526 9.04 12.03 -7.57
C ILE A 526 8.76 12.74 -8.90
N ASN A 527 8.65 14.05 -8.86
CA ASN A 527 8.40 14.91 -10.02
C ASN A 527 9.69 15.64 -10.36
N PHE A 528 10.01 15.76 -11.64
CA PHE A 528 11.11 16.60 -12.11
C PHE A 528 10.83 17.10 -13.52
N THR A 529 11.61 18.05 -13.99
CA THR A 529 11.49 18.59 -15.36
C THR A 529 12.81 18.44 -16.07
N ILE A 530 12.79 18.02 -17.33
CA ILE A 530 13.95 18.07 -18.22
C ILE A 530 13.80 19.28 -19.14
N ASP A 531 14.85 20.09 -19.23
CA ASP A 531 14.98 21.28 -20.08
C ASP A 531 16.17 21.05 -21.03
N ILE A 532 15.91 20.87 -22.32
CA ILE A 532 16.93 20.59 -23.33
C ILE A 532 17.33 21.92 -23.98
N GLN A 533 18.56 22.39 -23.71
CA GLN A 533 19.00 23.67 -24.24
C GLN A 533 19.49 23.57 -25.68
N ALA A 534 18.78 24.23 -26.59
CA ALA A 534 19.10 24.31 -28.01
C ALA A 534 20.51 24.85 -28.28
N ALA A 535 21.30 24.12 -29.09
CA ALA A 535 22.62 24.57 -29.51
C ALA A 535 22.54 25.74 -30.51
N ILE A 536 23.42 26.74 -30.36
CA ILE A 536 23.49 27.86 -31.30
C ILE A 536 24.20 27.50 -32.61
N ARG A 537 23.78 28.17 -33.69
CA ARG A 537 24.41 28.10 -35.02
C ARG A 537 25.10 29.43 -35.37
N VAL A 538 26.29 29.34 -35.96
CA VAL A 538 27.13 30.50 -36.31
C VAL A 538 27.56 30.41 -37.77
N THR A 539 27.25 31.44 -38.55
CA THR A 539 27.56 31.55 -39.99
C THR A 539 28.14 32.94 -40.28
N PRO A 540 29.41 33.18 -39.93
CA PRO A 540 30.06 34.45 -40.23
C PRO A 540 30.47 34.50 -41.70
N GLN A 541 30.41 35.69 -42.30
CA GLN A 541 30.95 35.98 -43.62
C GLN A 541 32.13 36.94 -43.49
N VAL A 542 33.32 36.56 -43.94
CA VAL A 542 34.56 37.33 -43.86
C VAL A 542 35.40 37.21 -45.13
N TYR A 543 36.22 38.22 -45.43
CA TYR A 543 37.22 38.14 -46.52
C TYR A 543 38.62 38.34 -45.93
N ILE A 544 39.64 37.72 -46.49
CA ILE A 544 41.04 37.92 -46.09
C ILE A 544 41.79 38.70 -47.19
N GLU A 545 42.63 39.66 -46.79
CA GLU A 545 43.24 40.60 -47.75
C GLU A 545 44.06 39.89 -48.83
N GLY A 546 44.87 38.89 -48.47
CA GLY A 546 45.76 38.23 -49.41
C GLY A 546 45.04 37.67 -50.64
N SER A 547 44.05 36.81 -50.40
CA SER A 547 43.26 36.20 -51.46
C SER A 547 42.28 37.18 -52.12
N ALA A 548 41.93 38.29 -51.47
CA ALA A 548 41.07 39.32 -52.05
C ALA A 548 41.82 40.32 -52.96
N ILE A 549 43.16 40.41 -52.86
CA ILE A 549 43.97 41.26 -53.74
C ILE A 549 44.04 40.64 -55.14
N ASN A 550 43.97 41.49 -56.18
CA ASN A 550 44.06 41.06 -57.59
C ASN A 550 43.17 39.85 -57.90
N PRO A 551 41.83 39.96 -57.70
CA PRO A 551 40.92 38.85 -57.92
C PRO A 551 40.93 38.41 -59.39
N ASN A 552 40.46 37.20 -59.65
CA ASN A 552 40.34 36.67 -61.00
C ASN A 552 39.49 37.64 -61.86
N PRO A 553 39.96 38.10 -63.03
CA PRO A 553 39.24 39.12 -63.81
C PRO A 553 37.81 38.73 -64.22
N ALA A 554 37.53 37.43 -64.33
CA ALA A 554 36.21 36.90 -64.62
C ALA A 554 35.26 36.88 -63.40
N GLU A 555 35.80 36.96 -62.19
CA GLU A 555 35.09 36.83 -60.91
C GLU A 555 35.60 37.88 -59.91
N PRO A 556 35.46 39.19 -60.20
CA PRO A 556 36.13 40.26 -59.44
C PRO A 556 35.62 40.44 -58.00
N THR A 557 34.51 39.78 -57.64
CA THR A 557 33.90 39.84 -56.31
C THR A 557 34.30 38.66 -55.41
N LEU A 558 34.99 37.66 -55.93
CA LEU A 558 35.39 36.46 -55.17
C LEU A 558 36.86 36.54 -54.77
N MET A 559 37.19 36.02 -53.60
CA MET A 559 38.57 35.74 -53.20
C MET A 559 39.20 34.72 -54.14
N ARG A 560 40.53 34.71 -54.26
CA ARG A 560 41.27 33.62 -54.93
C ARG A 560 41.37 32.39 -54.03
N ASP A 561 41.49 31.22 -54.65
CA ASP A 561 41.63 29.92 -53.99
C ASP A 561 42.93 29.21 -54.43
N ASP A 562 44.00 29.99 -54.62
CA ASP A 562 45.28 29.49 -55.17
C ASP A 562 45.85 28.33 -54.35
N LEU A 563 45.76 28.40 -53.01
CA LEU A 563 46.18 27.33 -52.12
C LEU A 563 45.42 26.02 -52.35
N ARG A 564 44.11 26.08 -52.61
CA ARG A 564 43.28 24.92 -52.94
C ARG A 564 43.66 24.37 -54.31
N VAL A 565 43.81 25.23 -55.31
CA VAL A 565 44.22 24.86 -56.67
C VAL A 565 45.60 24.20 -56.67
N ALA A 566 46.52 24.66 -55.82
CA ALA A 566 47.85 24.09 -55.64
C ALA A 566 47.87 22.83 -54.74
N GLY A 567 46.75 22.45 -54.13
CA GLY A 567 46.65 21.29 -53.22
C GLY A 567 47.44 21.48 -51.93
N LEU A 568 47.57 22.72 -51.46
CA LEU A 568 48.40 23.08 -50.30
C LEU A 568 47.61 23.16 -48.98
N ILE A 569 46.28 23.29 -49.02
CA ILE A 569 45.46 23.35 -47.81
C ILE A 569 45.52 21.99 -47.09
N PRO A 570 45.95 21.93 -45.80
CA PRO A 570 46.03 20.68 -45.08
C PRO A 570 44.63 20.11 -44.79
N THR A 571 44.51 18.78 -44.78
CA THR A 571 43.26 18.10 -44.39
C THR A 571 43.05 18.06 -42.88
N THR A 572 44.01 18.56 -42.11
CA THR A 572 43.95 18.74 -40.66
C THR A 572 44.13 20.23 -40.38
N SER A 573 43.24 20.78 -39.54
CA SER A 573 43.30 22.18 -39.14
C SER A 573 44.68 22.54 -38.57
N PRO A 574 45.22 23.73 -38.90
CA PRO A 574 46.44 24.24 -38.28
C PRO A 574 46.24 24.70 -36.83
N TYR A 575 44.99 24.81 -36.35
CA TYR A 575 44.67 25.26 -35.00
C TYR A 575 44.67 24.12 -33.98
N GLY A 576 44.59 24.47 -32.70
CA GLY A 576 44.80 23.53 -31.58
C GLY A 576 43.78 22.39 -31.47
N ASP A 577 42.61 22.48 -32.14
CA ASP A 577 41.58 21.43 -32.14
C ASP A 577 41.89 20.28 -33.12
N ALA A 578 42.83 20.48 -34.05
CA ALA A 578 43.24 19.52 -35.07
C ALA A 578 42.07 18.86 -35.83
N LEU A 579 40.98 19.59 -36.08
CA LEU A 579 39.83 19.06 -36.81
C LEU A 579 40.22 18.59 -38.22
N THR A 580 39.69 17.46 -38.66
CA THR A 580 39.96 16.90 -39.99
C THR A 580 38.81 17.14 -40.96
N VAL A 581 39.14 17.37 -42.23
CA VAL A 581 38.20 17.50 -43.34
C VAL A 581 38.39 16.37 -44.35
N ASP A 582 37.28 15.91 -44.94
CA ASP A 582 37.33 14.98 -46.07
C ASP A 582 37.95 15.68 -47.30
N PRO A 583 38.99 15.11 -47.94
CA PRO A 583 39.65 15.74 -49.10
C PRO A 583 38.72 16.11 -50.26
N SER A 584 37.54 15.48 -50.37
CA SER A 584 36.54 15.80 -51.39
C SER A 584 36.00 17.23 -51.27
N VAL A 585 36.01 17.82 -50.07
CA VAL A 585 35.60 19.22 -49.85
C VAL A 585 36.46 20.21 -50.65
N PHE A 586 37.74 19.90 -50.86
CA PHE A 586 38.65 20.74 -51.65
C PHE A 586 38.48 20.59 -53.17
N THR A 587 37.61 19.69 -53.63
CA THR A 587 37.30 19.55 -55.06
C THR A 587 36.25 20.55 -55.56
N THR A 588 35.53 21.18 -54.64
CA THR A 588 34.54 22.23 -54.93
C THR A 588 35.19 23.43 -55.63
N THR A 589 34.52 23.97 -56.65
CA THR A 589 34.92 25.14 -57.43
C THR A 589 33.82 26.21 -57.42
N GLY A 590 34.10 27.42 -57.92
CA GLY A 590 33.13 28.52 -57.90
C GLY A 590 33.13 29.27 -56.57
N ALA A 591 31.99 29.86 -56.19
CA ALA A 591 31.85 30.64 -54.94
C ALA A 591 32.17 29.81 -53.68
N ASP A 592 31.71 28.56 -53.65
CA ASP A 592 31.83 27.66 -52.50
C ASP A 592 33.22 27.01 -52.36
N ALA A 593 34.18 27.34 -53.22
CA ALA A 593 35.52 26.77 -53.16
C ALA A 593 36.25 27.23 -51.90
N ILE A 594 36.95 26.31 -51.24
CA ILE A 594 37.68 26.64 -50.01
C ILE A 594 38.90 27.50 -50.32
N VAL A 595 39.03 28.62 -49.62
CA VAL A 595 40.19 29.51 -49.60
C VAL A 595 41.21 29.01 -48.58
N ASP A 596 40.77 28.79 -47.33
CA ASP A 596 41.65 28.39 -46.23
C ASP A 596 40.90 27.96 -44.95
N TRP A 597 41.64 27.55 -43.93
CA TRP A 597 41.19 27.38 -42.54
C TRP A 597 41.13 28.71 -41.78
N VAL A 598 40.06 28.89 -41.00
CA VAL A 598 39.88 29.99 -40.04
C VAL A 598 39.53 29.44 -38.65
N TRP A 599 39.78 30.24 -37.62
CA TRP A 599 39.46 29.91 -36.23
C TRP A 599 38.34 30.82 -35.74
N VAL A 600 37.20 30.23 -35.37
CA VAL A 600 36.03 30.96 -34.92
C VAL A 600 35.86 30.81 -33.42
N GLU A 601 35.63 31.92 -32.72
CA GLU A 601 35.32 31.89 -31.29
C GLU A 601 33.98 32.57 -31.02
N VAL A 602 33.23 31.99 -30.09
CA VAL A 602 32.01 32.55 -29.51
C VAL A 602 32.33 33.00 -28.09
N ARG A 603 32.10 34.27 -27.81
CA ARG A 603 32.44 34.95 -26.57
C ARG A 603 31.19 35.50 -25.88
N ASP A 604 31.26 35.63 -24.57
CA ASP A 604 30.15 36.08 -23.72
C ASP A 604 29.60 37.44 -24.16
N GLY A 605 28.27 37.58 -24.26
CA GLY A 605 27.63 38.80 -24.76
C GLY A 605 27.75 40.03 -23.86
N ALA A 606 28.14 39.87 -22.59
CA ALA A 606 28.40 40.95 -21.65
C ALA A 606 29.90 41.21 -21.45
N ASP A 607 30.75 40.21 -21.64
CA ASP A 607 32.21 40.29 -21.56
C ASP A 607 32.90 39.65 -22.78
N ASN A 608 33.33 40.50 -23.71
CA ASN A 608 33.98 40.05 -24.94
C ASN A 608 35.38 39.43 -24.73
N THR A 609 35.93 39.43 -23.52
CA THR A 609 37.20 38.75 -23.21
C THR A 609 37.02 37.28 -22.83
N ASN A 610 35.80 36.87 -22.47
CA ASN A 610 35.49 35.51 -22.04
C ASN A 610 35.07 34.61 -23.21
N ILE A 611 35.88 33.61 -23.55
CA ILE A 611 35.61 32.64 -24.63
C ILE A 611 34.74 31.49 -24.09
N LEU A 612 33.59 31.27 -24.70
CA LEU A 612 32.63 30.22 -24.34
C LEU A 612 32.69 29.00 -25.26
N GLY A 613 33.14 29.20 -26.50
CA GLY A 613 33.36 28.13 -27.47
C GLY A 613 34.31 28.56 -28.57
N SER A 614 35.05 27.62 -29.15
CA SER A 614 35.97 27.88 -30.26
C SER A 614 36.11 26.66 -31.15
N SER A 615 36.23 26.85 -32.46
CA SER A 615 36.33 25.75 -33.42
C SER A 615 36.98 26.19 -34.73
N SER A 616 37.70 25.26 -35.36
CA SER A 616 38.18 25.42 -36.72
C SER A 616 37.05 25.35 -37.73
N ALA A 617 37.16 26.19 -38.76
CA ALA A 617 36.19 26.29 -39.84
C ALA A 617 36.90 26.53 -41.18
N LEU A 618 36.15 26.38 -42.27
CA LEU A 618 36.64 26.57 -43.63
C LEU A 618 36.05 27.85 -44.21
N LEU A 619 36.90 28.68 -44.81
CA LEU A 619 36.52 29.91 -45.49
C LEU A 619 36.30 29.64 -46.99
N GLN A 620 35.17 30.08 -47.55
CA GLN A 620 34.82 29.97 -48.96
C GLN A 620 35.16 31.25 -49.75
N ARG A 621 35.20 31.17 -51.09
CA ARG A 621 35.63 32.30 -51.95
C ARG A 621 34.68 33.49 -51.93
N ASP A 622 33.41 33.27 -51.60
CA ASP A 622 32.39 34.31 -51.38
C ASP A 622 32.32 34.78 -49.92
N GLY A 623 33.22 34.30 -49.07
CA GLY A 623 33.41 34.73 -47.70
C GLY A 623 32.68 33.92 -46.65
N ASP A 624 31.84 32.96 -47.04
CA ASP A 624 31.11 32.15 -46.08
C ASP A 624 32.08 31.28 -45.27
N VAL A 625 31.88 31.25 -43.96
CA VAL A 625 32.63 30.38 -43.04
C VAL A 625 31.74 29.20 -42.65
N VAL A 626 32.19 28.00 -43.03
CA VAL A 626 31.43 26.76 -42.93
C VAL A 626 32.18 25.70 -42.12
N SER A 627 31.45 24.72 -41.60
CA SER A 627 32.03 23.56 -40.91
C SER A 627 32.88 22.69 -41.86
N THR A 628 33.53 21.67 -41.31
CA THR A 628 34.42 20.76 -42.06
C THR A 628 33.74 19.98 -43.18
N ASN A 629 32.42 20.02 -43.32
CA ASN A 629 31.74 19.45 -44.49
C ASN A 629 31.62 20.42 -45.69
N GLY A 630 32.12 21.64 -45.55
CA GLY A 630 32.16 22.65 -46.61
C GLY A 630 30.82 23.32 -46.93
N THR A 631 29.77 23.10 -46.13
CA THR A 631 28.43 23.68 -46.41
C THR A 631 27.61 24.05 -45.17
N SER A 632 27.77 23.33 -44.07
CA SER A 632 26.93 23.50 -42.88
C SER A 632 27.43 24.62 -41.97
N PRO A 633 26.52 25.27 -41.21
CA PRO A 633 26.89 26.24 -40.18
C PRO A 633 27.77 25.62 -39.10
N LEU A 634 28.49 26.46 -38.36
CA LEU A 634 29.18 26.04 -37.15
C LEU A 634 28.15 25.85 -36.04
N ILE A 635 28.28 24.78 -35.26
CA ILE A 635 27.41 24.48 -34.12
C ILE A 635 28.25 24.58 -32.86
N PHE A 636 27.80 25.41 -31.92
CA PHE A 636 28.39 25.49 -30.58
C PHE A 636 27.34 25.07 -29.58
N ASN A 637 27.73 24.18 -28.66
CA ASN A 637 26.85 23.72 -27.58
C ASN A 637 26.73 24.79 -26.49
N LEU A 638 26.08 25.89 -26.84
CA LEU A 638 25.78 27.05 -26.00
C LEU A 638 24.30 27.39 -26.19
N PRO A 639 23.62 27.92 -25.15
CA PRO A 639 22.21 28.26 -25.23
C PRO A 639 21.96 29.47 -26.13
N GLY A 640 20.74 29.62 -26.65
CA GLY A 640 20.35 30.81 -27.41
C GLY A 640 20.47 32.10 -26.59
N ASN A 641 21.35 33.02 -27.01
CA ASN A 641 21.62 34.29 -26.33
C ASN A 641 22.37 35.26 -27.26
N ASN A 642 22.73 36.43 -26.76
CA ASN A 642 23.62 37.36 -27.44
C ASN A 642 25.09 37.01 -27.16
N TYR A 643 25.93 36.99 -28.22
CA TYR A 643 27.35 36.64 -28.13
C TYR A 643 28.20 37.51 -29.04
N PHE A 644 29.47 37.72 -28.69
CA PHE A 644 30.45 38.24 -29.66
C PHE A 644 31.04 37.08 -30.46
N VAL A 645 31.24 37.29 -31.75
CA VAL A 645 31.84 36.29 -32.64
C VAL A 645 33.14 36.84 -33.20
N THR A 646 34.21 36.04 -33.11
CA THR A 646 35.51 36.36 -33.68
C THR A 646 35.86 35.41 -34.81
N VAL A 647 36.55 35.93 -35.82
CA VAL A 647 37.17 35.11 -36.85
C VAL A 647 38.65 35.48 -36.92
N ASN A 648 39.48 34.50 -36.62
CA ASN A 648 40.93 34.56 -36.63
C ASN A 648 41.48 33.74 -37.79
N HIS A 649 42.68 34.12 -38.25
CA HIS A 649 43.36 33.46 -39.34
C HIS A 649 44.85 33.36 -39.04
N ARG A 650 45.53 32.36 -39.59
CA ARG A 650 46.93 32.04 -39.25
C ARG A 650 47.94 33.17 -39.47
N ASN A 651 47.68 34.08 -40.42
CA ASN A 651 48.63 35.14 -40.78
C ASN A 651 47.97 36.49 -41.11
N HIS A 652 46.69 36.62 -40.77
CA HIS A 652 45.94 37.87 -40.87
C HIS A 652 45.41 38.25 -39.48
N LEU A 653 45.28 39.55 -39.22
CA LEU A 653 44.68 40.04 -37.99
C LEU A 653 43.21 39.63 -37.93
N GLY A 654 42.83 38.94 -36.86
CA GLY A 654 41.45 38.55 -36.62
C GLY A 654 40.55 39.75 -36.35
N ILE A 655 39.25 39.54 -36.59
CA ILE A 655 38.20 40.54 -36.36
C ILE A 655 37.12 39.98 -35.43
N MET A 656 36.44 40.89 -34.72
CA MET A 656 35.32 40.58 -33.82
C MET A 656 34.10 41.40 -34.22
N SER A 657 32.89 40.88 -34.03
CA SER A 657 31.68 41.69 -34.14
C SER A 657 31.71 42.91 -33.19
N ALA A 658 31.28 44.09 -33.65
CA ALA A 658 31.29 45.31 -32.83
C ALA A 658 30.29 45.25 -31.67
N ASN A 659 29.17 44.56 -31.88
CA ASN A 659 28.11 44.34 -30.91
C ASN A 659 27.89 42.84 -30.73
N SER A 660 27.29 42.46 -29.60
CA SER A 660 26.82 41.10 -29.39
C SER A 660 25.68 40.78 -30.36
N VAL A 661 25.75 39.62 -31.01
CA VAL A 661 24.82 39.11 -32.01
C VAL A 661 23.91 38.08 -31.37
N ALA A 662 22.61 38.16 -31.64
CA ALA A 662 21.65 37.15 -31.18
C ALA A 662 21.84 35.85 -31.95
N LEU A 663 22.31 34.81 -31.27
CA LEU A 663 22.51 33.47 -31.82
C LEU A 663 21.47 32.50 -31.25
N SER A 664 21.01 31.57 -32.08
CA SER A 664 20.01 30.56 -31.71
C SER A 664 20.21 29.30 -32.54
N ARG A 665 19.31 28.32 -32.41
CA ARG A 665 19.25 27.14 -33.30
C ARG A 665 18.96 27.47 -34.77
N LEU A 666 18.48 28.68 -35.05
CA LEU A 666 18.29 29.19 -36.41
C LEU A 666 19.60 29.82 -36.90
N ASN A 667 19.89 29.69 -38.20
CA ASN A 667 21.06 30.33 -38.79
C ASN A 667 20.98 31.86 -38.62
N SER A 668 22.10 32.47 -38.24
CA SER A 668 22.23 33.92 -38.06
C SER A 668 23.11 34.51 -39.16
N ASP A 669 22.58 35.42 -39.97
CA ASP A 669 23.37 36.10 -41.00
C ASP A 669 24.34 37.11 -40.34
N LEU A 670 25.57 36.68 -40.03
CA LEU A 670 26.62 37.54 -39.50
C LEU A 670 27.56 37.97 -40.63
N ASN A 671 27.23 39.09 -41.27
CA ASN A 671 28.04 39.63 -42.36
C ASN A 671 29.06 40.65 -41.84
N LEU A 672 30.36 40.35 -41.95
CA LEU A 672 31.44 41.24 -41.51
C LEU A 672 32.23 41.84 -42.69
N ILE A 673 31.65 41.85 -43.90
CA ILE A 673 32.31 42.36 -45.11
C ILE A 673 31.72 43.67 -45.63
N ASN A 674 30.50 44.05 -45.23
CA ASN A 674 29.76 45.18 -45.82
C ASN A 674 29.96 46.53 -45.10
N ASP A 675 30.02 46.54 -43.77
CA ASP A 675 30.17 47.76 -42.97
C ASP A 675 31.24 47.56 -41.89
N ALA A 676 32.24 48.44 -41.86
CA ALA A 676 33.26 48.40 -40.83
C ALA A 676 32.69 48.63 -39.43
N ASN A 677 31.53 49.28 -39.28
CA ASN A 677 30.89 49.48 -37.97
C ASN A 677 30.35 48.18 -37.36
N ASP A 678 30.19 47.11 -38.15
CA ASP A 678 29.82 45.79 -37.65
C ASP A 678 31.03 45.06 -37.02
N ILE A 679 32.22 45.64 -37.09
CA ILE A 679 33.49 45.09 -36.59
C ILE A 679 34.03 45.95 -35.47
N LEU A 680 34.44 45.34 -34.36
CA LEU A 680 35.01 46.06 -33.22
C LEU A 680 36.29 46.80 -33.65
N GLY A 681 36.36 48.09 -33.30
CA GLY A 681 37.41 49.01 -33.73
C GLY A 681 37.14 49.68 -35.08
N GLY A 682 36.12 49.28 -35.84
CA GLY A 682 35.74 49.97 -37.07
C GLY A 682 36.79 49.88 -38.18
N ALA A 683 36.93 50.95 -38.96
CA ALA A 683 37.81 50.98 -40.13
C ALA A 683 39.32 50.78 -39.84
N ILE A 684 39.77 50.89 -38.58
CA ILE A 684 41.17 50.61 -38.21
C ILE A 684 41.45 49.11 -38.08
N SER A 685 40.43 48.28 -37.86
CA SER A 685 40.53 46.83 -37.71
C SER A 685 40.60 46.08 -39.05
N VAL A 686 40.22 46.74 -40.14
CA VAL A 686 40.06 46.12 -41.46
C VAL A 686 40.71 46.94 -42.58
N VAL A 687 40.89 46.30 -43.73
CA VAL A 687 41.29 46.96 -44.98
C VAL A 687 40.07 47.05 -45.89
N SER A 688 39.84 48.22 -46.52
CA SER A 688 38.82 48.36 -47.55
C SER A 688 39.41 47.98 -48.91
N LEU A 689 38.85 46.95 -49.55
CA LEU A 689 39.34 46.40 -50.80
C LEU A 689 38.17 45.96 -51.68
N ASN A 690 38.12 46.45 -52.93
CA ASN A 690 37.11 46.11 -53.92
C ASN A 690 35.64 46.28 -53.45
N GLY A 691 35.38 47.19 -52.51
CA GLY A 691 34.05 47.43 -51.95
C GLY A 691 33.70 46.62 -50.70
N ASN A 692 34.58 45.70 -50.28
CA ASN A 692 34.43 44.89 -49.08
C ASN A 692 35.44 45.32 -47.98
N PHE A 693 35.14 44.98 -46.74
CA PHE A 693 36.07 45.02 -45.62
C PHE A 693 36.68 43.64 -45.40
N VAL A 694 38.01 43.60 -45.31
CA VAL A 694 38.78 42.35 -45.27
C VAL A 694 39.73 42.33 -44.07
N LEU A 695 40.02 41.14 -43.54
CA LEU A 695 41.01 40.92 -42.49
C LEU A 695 42.39 41.38 -43.01
N PRO A 696 43.09 42.29 -42.31
CA PRO A 696 44.41 42.77 -42.72
C PRO A 696 45.46 41.65 -42.66
N GLY A 697 46.22 41.45 -43.74
CA GLY A 697 47.33 40.50 -43.73
C GLY A 697 48.58 41.06 -43.02
N GLY A 698 49.41 40.19 -42.47
CA GLY A 698 50.77 40.55 -42.05
C GLY A 698 51.18 40.18 -40.64
N ASP A 699 50.37 39.43 -39.91
CA ASP A 699 50.67 38.93 -38.56
C ASP A 699 51.39 37.58 -38.66
N PHE A 700 52.69 37.62 -38.99
CA PHE A 700 53.45 36.40 -39.31
C PHE A 700 53.70 35.54 -38.06
N ASP A 701 54.00 36.20 -36.95
CA ASP A 701 54.37 35.56 -35.68
C ASP A 701 53.16 35.33 -34.74
N GLU A 702 51.95 35.61 -35.22
CA GLU A 702 50.67 35.40 -34.53
C GLU A 702 50.59 36.16 -33.19
N ASN A 703 51.24 37.32 -33.10
CA ASN A 703 51.25 38.14 -31.89
C ASN A 703 50.12 39.18 -31.84
N ALA A 704 49.20 39.14 -32.81
CA ALA A 704 48.07 40.05 -32.97
C ALA A 704 48.46 41.50 -33.33
N GLN A 705 49.68 41.74 -33.82
CA GLN A 705 50.19 43.04 -34.24
C GLN A 705 51.02 42.93 -35.53
N VAL A 706 50.76 43.79 -36.50
CA VAL A 706 51.58 43.86 -37.72
C VAL A 706 52.72 44.85 -37.49
N GLN A 707 53.93 44.33 -37.35
CA GLN A 707 55.14 45.10 -37.02
C GLN A 707 56.29 44.81 -37.98
N THR A 708 57.42 45.49 -37.76
CA THR A 708 58.65 45.21 -38.51
C THR A 708 59.25 43.84 -38.14
N SER A 709 58.90 43.26 -36.98
CA SER A 709 59.28 41.90 -36.61
C SER A 709 58.71 40.86 -37.58
N ASP A 710 57.47 41.04 -38.05
CA ASP A 710 56.84 40.15 -39.03
C ASP A 710 57.60 40.13 -40.36
N ILE A 711 58.04 41.32 -40.82
CA ILE A 711 58.90 41.45 -41.99
C ILE A 711 60.19 40.63 -41.82
N ASN A 712 60.82 40.74 -40.65
CA ASN A 712 62.06 40.00 -40.35
C ASN A 712 61.83 38.49 -40.27
N GLY A 713 60.60 38.04 -39.96
CA GLY A 713 60.21 36.64 -39.97
C GLY A 713 59.97 36.09 -41.39
N VAL A 714 59.37 36.89 -42.28
CA VAL A 714 59.11 36.51 -43.68
C VAL A 714 60.39 36.56 -44.54
N TYR A 715 61.26 37.55 -44.32
CA TYR A 715 62.44 37.81 -45.16
C TYR A 715 63.36 36.58 -45.39
N PRO A 716 63.70 35.76 -44.38
CA PRO A 716 64.54 34.58 -44.55
C PRO A 716 63.86 33.44 -45.35
N LEU A 717 62.54 33.49 -45.50
CA LEU A 717 61.72 32.46 -46.15
C LEU A 717 61.44 32.78 -47.62
N LEU A 718 61.81 33.98 -48.10
CA LEU A 718 61.61 34.39 -49.49
C LEU A 718 62.20 33.37 -50.50
N GLY A 719 61.43 33.10 -51.56
CA GLY A 719 61.73 32.08 -52.56
C GLY A 719 61.21 30.68 -52.21
N GLY A 720 60.56 30.52 -51.04
CA GLY A 720 59.87 29.29 -50.66
C GLY A 720 58.49 29.12 -51.32
N PHE A 721 57.91 27.93 -51.11
CA PHE A 721 56.58 27.54 -51.60
C PHE A 721 55.92 26.60 -50.59
N GLY A 722 54.61 26.74 -50.40
CA GLY A 722 53.81 25.86 -49.55
C GLY A 722 52.79 26.58 -48.66
N TYR A 723 52.19 25.83 -47.74
CA TYR A 723 51.26 26.34 -46.74
C TYR A 723 52.05 26.84 -45.52
N ASN A 724 52.21 28.15 -45.39
CA ASN A 724 53.00 28.76 -44.32
C ASN A 724 52.54 30.19 -44.03
N ASN A 725 52.81 30.68 -42.83
CA ASN A 725 52.47 32.05 -42.43
C ASN A 725 53.17 33.12 -43.29
N ALA A 726 54.28 32.79 -43.94
CA ALA A 726 54.99 33.70 -44.84
C ALA A 726 54.22 34.05 -46.14
N ASP A 727 53.22 33.26 -46.52
CA ASP A 727 52.35 33.50 -47.69
C ASP A 727 51.18 34.42 -47.31
N MET A 728 51.45 35.73 -47.31
CA MET A 728 50.49 36.77 -46.92
C MET A 728 49.51 37.08 -48.04
N ASP A 729 49.90 36.89 -49.30
CA ASP A 729 49.04 37.10 -50.46
C ASP A 729 48.24 35.84 -50.86
N MET A 730 48.41 34.74 -50.12
CA MET A 730 47.64 33.50 -50.21
C MET A 730 47.78 32.80 -51.57
N ASN A 731 48.93 32.95 -52.25
CA ASN A 731 49.19 32.35 -53.56
C ASN A 731 50.07 31.07 -53.48
N GLY A 732 50.55 30.71 -52.30
CA GLY A 732 51.41 29.58 -52.02
C GLY A 732 52.91 29.82 -52.25
N GLN A 733 53.34 31.03 -52.65
CA GLN A 733 54.74 31.39 -52.91
C GLN A 733 55.16 32.55 -51.99
N TYR A 734 56.31 32.43 -51.33
CA TYR A 734 56.81 33.49 -50.44
C TYR A 734 57.69 34.45 -51.26
N GLN A 735 57.16 35.63 -51.58
CA GLN A 735 57.76 36.60 -52.48
C GLN A 735 57.78 38.02 -51.88
N ASN A 736 58.39 38.94 -52.62
CA ASN A 736 58.35 40.36 -52.26
C ASN A 736 56.91 40.93 -52.27
N THR A 737 55.96 40.26 -52.91
CA THR A 737 54.53 40.64 -52.88
C THR A 737 53.92 40.46 -51.49
N ASP A 738 54.30 39.41 -50.76
CA ASP A 738 53.88 39.19 -49.36
C ASP A 738 54.39 40.30 -48.44
N LEU A 739 55.67 40.66 -48.59
CA LEU A 739 56.27 41.77 -47.84
C LEU A 739 55.59 43.11 -48.13
N ASN A 740 54.99 43.29 -49.31
CA ASN A 740 54.28 44.53 -49.62
C ASN A 740 52.96 44.67 -48.85
N ILE A 741 52.29 43.55 -48.54
CA ILE A 741 51.10 43.54 -47.69
C ILE A 741 51.47 44.06 -46.29
N ILE A 742 52.58 43.58 -45.75
CA ILE A 742 53.08 44.02 -44.44
C ILE A 742 53.53 45.49 -44.51
N ASN A 743 54.59 45.77 -45.28
CA ASN A 743 55.42 46.97 -45.20
C ASN A 743 54.74 48.28 -45.66
N TYR A 744 53.81 48.19 -46.62
CA TYR A 744 53.20 49.39 -47.21
C TYR A 744 51.73 49.60 -46.83
N LYS A 745 51.05 48.57 -46.31
CA LYS A 745 49.60 48.64 -46.08
C LYS A 745 49.21 48.51 -44.62
N ASN A 746 49.87 47.62 -43.86
CA ASN A 746 49.35 47.19 -42.56
C ASN A 746 50.28 47.40 -41.36
N VAL A 747 51.58 47.75 -41.54
CA VAL A 747 52.46 48.06 -40.40
C VAL A 747 51.81 49.07 -39.45
N GLY A 748 51.75 48.70 -38.17
CA GLY A 748 51.17 49.50 -37.10
C GLY A 748 49.70 49.19 -36.80
N ARG A 749 49.06 48.27 -37.55
CA ARG A 749 47.76 47.71 -37.18
C ARG A 749 47.92 46.62 -36.13
N GLY A 750 46.89 46.43 -35.32
CA GLY A 750 46.78 45.31 -34.39
C GLY A 750 45.33 44.89 -34.24
N GLN A 751 45.11 43.67 -33.73
CA GLN A 751 43.76 43.22 -33.37
C GLN A 751 43.19 44.15 -32.29
N GLN A 752 41.87 44.35 -32.31
CA GLN A 752 41.18 45.39 -31.51
C GLN A 752 40.38 44.83 -30.31
N TYR A 753 40.60 43.57 -29.93
CA TYR A 753 39.89 42.89 -28.83
C TYR A 753 40.80 42.01 -27.98
#